data_AF-A0A7J6CRL3-F1
#
_entry.id   AF-A0A7J6CRL3-F1
#
_cell.length_a   1.000
_cell.length_b   1.000
_cell.length_c   1.000
_cell.angle_alpha   90.00
_cell.angle_beta   90.00
_cell.angle_gamma   90.00
#
_symmetry.space_group_name_H-M   'P 1'
#
loop_
_entity.id
_entity.type
_entity.pdbx_description
1 polymer ?
#
loop_
_entity_poly.entity_id
_entity_poly.type
_entity_poly.pdbx_seq_one_letter_code
_entity_poly.pdbx_strand_id
1 'polypeptide(L)'
;MTHLLGRQDCIDSLRRDLIDLQGAVLDVFSKTGPVRFPSWKFPDKLSCNLDLVNLLEEYDYVDGDEEFSQHSHVVLQELLIDRLMLLLQSFNVHAELLLEKQRALSADQNEISVSIGPVVKRYWKNLLQLSGQQKQEQPPSQQSKSTTRTAANTPSIDTHKTLSTSVTSVQKTTTTPHHERASTAGSCVSTHTAGCQTVESALVPCEACACVQAVMKESSDALVSLCQSLGLPCSMQGFLEAVEETQQLGRLSACDISQWASEQRRDMSRVGKHVLEVRETVEPLKKKLKETEIEREKLRKQLSEMVKREKEERKKKEEEWERRMQEVKSRAEETIRRLKQEKEELKRGVTLLEDQNSELTAELNLQTEAKQSLEYERATLQEEVHRLHSLENMLREVEESRQNLEKELRSTQTLLDKESAKCYSVHRQHEALQVKQAALRKHLDVLVQQTEDLHSSLEECEDEKDDLANKLTQIIQEKDALQEQLTQQQSHCSSLSTEKQQQQTQITELEERVSHLKEMLEEASQRERRLVAFPELNPQSAPQTTGDVVCDMEQQLKANSIRIRILQQENITLSNGLTRLKDREEKQRSSDSGIVEIDRSREAEAMGPLDNPSTPSTIPSPTSPSSILHHQTLCLSLHQDVEERYMNIRQAARIRSAGTRRRRK
;
A
#
# COMPACT_ATOMS: atom_id res chain seq x y z
N MET A 1 43.63 1.71 -44.70
CA MET A 1 43.35 0.35 -44.22
C MET A 1 44.19 -0.01 -43.01
N THR A 2 45.47 0.36 -42.95
CA THR A 2 46.37 0.16 -41.79
C THR A 2 45.76 0.50 -40.42
N HIS A 3 45.01 1.60 -40.29
CA HIS A 3 44.33 2.01 -39.05
C HIS A 3 43.25 1.05 -38.50
N LEU A 4 42.98 -0.09 -39.17
CA LEU A 4 42.06 -1.13 -38.67
C LEU A 4 42.78 -2.38 -38.15
N LEU A 5 44.08 -2.54 -38.44
CA LEU A 5 44.85 -3.68 -37.99
C LEU A 5 45.05 -3.63 -36.47
N GLY A 6 44.89 -4.76 -35.78
CA GLY A 6 45.07 -4.85 -34.33
C GLY A 6 44.00 -4.20 -33.45
N ARG A 7 42.96 -3.57 -34.01
CA ARG A 7 41.86 -3.02 -33.20
C ARG A 7 41.04 -4.11 -32.52
N GLN A 8 40.65 -3.87 -31.27
CA GLN A 8 39.75 -4.73 -30.48
C GLN A 8 38.43 -5.05 -31.21
N ASP A 9 37.74 -4.04 -31.75
CA ASP A 9 36.44 -4.23 -32.42
C ASP A 9 36.50 -5.17 -33.63
N CYS A 10 37.61 -5.16 -34.36
CA CYS A 10 37.88 -6.05 -35.48
C CYS A 10 38.28 -7.46 -35.00
N ILE A 11 39.13 -7.56 -33.96
CA ILE A 11 39.54 -8.82 -33.35
C ILE A 11 38.31 -9.56 -32.78
N ASP A 12 37.50 -8.88 -31.98
CA ASP A 12 36.24 -9.38 -31.44
C ASP A 12 35.28 -9.87 -32.53
N SER A 13 35.26 -9.24 -33.71
CA SER A 13 34.47 -9.72 -34.85
C SER A 13 35.03 -11.01 -35.40
N LEU A 14 36.33 -11.05 -35.74
CA LEU A 14 36.99 -12.25 -36.26
C LEU A 14 36.81 -13.46 -35.32
N ARG A 15 36.83 -13.24 -34.00
CA ARG A 15 36.60 -14.26 -32.98
C ARG A 15 35.18 -14.84 -33.05
N ARG A 16 34.15 -13.99 -33.22
CA ARG A 16 32.76 -14.44 -33.45
C ARG A 16 32.60 -15.15 -34.79
N ASP A 17 33.11 -14.55 -35.86
CA ASP A 17 33.04 -15.09 -37.23
C ASP A 17 33.67 -16.50 -37.31
N LEU A 18 34.76 -16.73 -36.57
CA LEU A 18 35.41 -18.04 -36.42
C LEU A 18 34.54 -19.07 -35.69
N ILE A 19 33.85 -18.68 -34.61
CA ILE A 19 32.95 -19.55 -33.85
C ILE A 19 31.75 -19.95 -34.72
N ASP A 20 31.13 -19.00 -35.42
CA ASP A 20 29.99 -19.25 -36.30
C ASP A 20 30.37 -20.14 -37.49
N LEU A 21 31.54 -19.91 -38.10
CA LEU A 21 32.08 -20.78 -39.15
C LEU A 21 32.39 -22.19 -38.65
N GLN A 22 32.89 -22.35 -37.42
CA GLN A 22 33.11 -23.66 -36.82
C GLN A 22 31.78 -24.39 -36.56
N GLY A 23 30.73 -23.67 -36.15
CA GLY A 23 29.36 -24.19 -36.10
C GLY A 23 28.90 -24.72 -37.46
N ALA A 24 29.05 -23.93 -38.52
CA ALA A 24 28.70 -24.33 -39.88
C ALA A 24 29.51 -25.55 -40.38
N VAL A 25 30.80 -25.66 -40.01
CA VAL A 25 31.63 -26.85 -40.31
C VAL A 25 31.09 -28.09 -39.59
N LEU A 26 30.73 -27.97 -38.32
CA LEU A 26 30.15 -29.08 -37.53
C LEU A 26 28.79 -29.53 -38.09
N ASP A 27 27.95 -28.60 -38.56
CA ASP A 27 26.68 -28.91 -39.22
C ASP A 27 26.86 -29.70 -40.53
N VAL A 28 27.95 -29.46 -41.28
CA VAL A 28 28.29 -30.29 -42.45
C VAL A 28 28.90 -31.63 -42.02
N PHE A 29 29.80 -31.65 -41.03
CA PHE A 29 30.36 -32.87 -40.46
C PHE A 29 29.31 -33.82 -39.89
N SER A 30 28.16 -33.32 -39.42
CA SER A 30 27.02 -34.17 -39.01
C SER A 30 26.49 -35.08 -40.14
N LYS A 31 26.75 -34.70 -41.41
CA LYS A 31 26.29 -35.40 -42.62
C LYS A 31 27.42 -36.11 -43.38
N THR A 32 28.66 -35.63 -43.27
CA THR A 32 29.83 -36.18 -43.99
C THR A 32 30.77 -37.01 -43.10
N GLY A 33 30.66 -36.88 -41.78
CA GLY A 33 31.76 -37.17 -40.86
C GLY A 33 32.88 -36.11 -40.93
N PRO A 34 33.87 -36.16 -40.01
CA PRO A 34 34.98 -35.19 -40.00
C PRO A 34 35.89 -35.35 -41.23
N VAL A 35 35.96 -34.30 -42.05
CA VAL A 35 36.67 -34.33 -43.33
C VAL A 35 38.16 -33.99 -43.13
N ARG A 36 39.05 -34.90 -43.53
CA ARG A 36 40.48 -34.87 -43.20
C ARG A 36 41.32 -34.21 -44.30
N PHE A 37 41.32 -32.89 -44.32
CA PHE A 37 42.27 -32.10 -45.12
C PHE A 37 43.33 -31.43 -44.22
N PRO A 38 44.57 -31.20 -44.72
CA PRO A 38 45.55 -30.35 -44.04
C PRO A 38 44.99 -28.94 -43.84
N SER A 39 45.36 -28.28 -42.75
CA SER A 39 45.01 -26.88 -42.55
C SER A 39 45.74 -25.97 -43.54
N TRP A 40 45.03 -24.93 -43.98
CA TRP A 40 45.59 -23.86 -44.80
C TRP A 40 46.55 -22.97 -43.98
N LYS A 41 46.23 -22.73 -42.70
CA LYS A 41 47.04 -21.94 -41.76
C LYS A 41 48.14 -22.76 -41.07
N PHE A 42 47.87 -24.03 -40.75
CA PHE A 42 48.80 -24.93 -40.05
C PHE A 42 49.01 -26.24 -40.84
N PRO A 43 49.78 -26.25 -41.95
CA PRO A 43 49.85 -27.39 -42.87
C PRO A 43 50.40 -28.70 -42.27
N ASP A 44 51.01 -28.63 -41.09
CA ASP A 44 51.44 -29.74 -40.24
C ASP A 44 50.26 -30.46 -39.53
N LYS A 45 49.09 -29.81 -39.43
CA LYS A 45 47.89 -30.27 -38.72
C LYS A 45 46.75 -30.53 -39.70
N LEU A 46 45.85 -31.45 -39.35
CA LEU A 46 44.56 -31.59 -40.04
C LEU A 46 43.62 -30.46 -39.58
N SER A 47 42.98 -29.78 -40.53
CA SER A 47 42.09 -28.65 -40.24
C SER A 47 40.91 -29.04 -39.35
N CYS A 48 40.38 -30.26 -39.52
CA CYS A 48 39.33 -30.83 -38.67
C CYS A 48 39.78 -31.18 -37.23
N ASN A 49 41.08 -31.19 -36.95
CA ASN A 49 41.67 -31.46 -35.64
C ASN A 49 42.24 -30.19 -34.96
N LEU A 50 42.04 -29.01 -35.54
CA LEU A 50 42.46 -27.76 -34.92
C LEU A 50 41.54 -27.41 -33.75
N ASP A 51 42.14 -27.27 -32.57
CA ASP A 51 41.46 -26.85 -31.34
C ASP A 51 41.22 -25.34 -31.39
N LEU A 52 40.01 -24.96 -31.82
CA LEU A 52 39.63 -23.57 -31.94
C LEU A 52 39.45 -22.89 -30.57
N VAL A 53 39.20 -23.63 -29.48
CA VAL A 53 39.09 -23.03 -28.14
C VAL A 53 40.47 -22.56 -27.69
N ASN A 54 41.47 -23.45 -27.72
CA ASN A 54 42.84 -23.08 -27.40
C ASN A 54 43.40 -21.98 -28.34
N LEU A 55 43.10 -22.02 -29.64
CA LEU A 55 43.52 -20.95 -30.57
C LEU A 55 42.83 -19.60 -30.31
N LEU A 56 41.59 -19.59 -29.81
CA LEU A 56 40.92 -18.35 -29.40
C LEU A 56 41.35 -17.90 -27.99
N GLU A 57 41.90 -18.77 -27.15
CA GLU A 57 42.56 -18.34 -25.90
C GLU A 57 43.98 -17.82 -26.15
N GLU A 58 44.68 -18.33 -27.18
CA GLU A 58 46.03 -17.91 -27.58
C GLU A 58 46.06 -16.56 -28.33
N TYR A 59 45.08 -16.28 -29.18
CA TYR A 59 45.05 -15.07 -30.03
C TYR A 59 43.86 -14.14 -29.71
N ASP A 60 44.08 -13.18 -28.83
CA ASP A 60 43.11 -12.14 -28.43
C ASP A 60 43.68 -10.72 -28.54
N TYR A 61 42.86 -9.71 -28.24
CA TYR A 61 43.28 -8.31 -28.06
C TYR A 61 43.94 -8.10 -26.70
N VAL A 62 45.07 -7.39 -26.66
CA VAL A 62 45.79 -7.04 -25.44
C VAL A 62 45.98 -5.52 -25.39
N ASP A 63 45.34 -4.88 -24.42
CA ASP A 63 45.47 -3.44 -24.22
C ASP A 63 46.90 -3.06 -23.83
N GLY A 64 47.44 -2.03 -24.49
CA GLY A 64 48.84 -1.63 -24.38
C GLY A 64 49.85 -2.43 -25.22
N ASP A 65 49.46 -3.52 -25.90
CA ASP A 65 50.34 -4.25 -26.83
C ASP A 65 49.76 -4.26 -28.26
N GLU A 66 50.16 -3.24 -29.04
CA GLU A 66 49.77 -3.12 -30.44
C GLU A 66 50.43 -4.18 -31.34
N GLU A 67 51.64 -4.66 -31.04
CA GLU A 67 52.34 -5.63 -31.89
C GLU A 67 51.70 -7.02 -31.76
N PHE A 68 51.41 -7.45 -30.52
CA PHE A 68 50.66 -8.67 -30.25
C PHE A 68 49.23 -8.58 -30.81
N SER A 69 48.52 -7.48 -30.59
CA SER A 69 47.15 -7.32 -31.08
C SER A 69 47.09 -7.32 -32.62
N GLN A 70 48.06 -6.69 -33.31
CA GLN A 70 48.19 -6.80 -34.76
C GLN A 70 48.50 -8.23 -35.22
N HIS A 71 49.36 -8.96 -34.49
CA HIS A 71 49.64 -10.38 -34.77
C HIS A 71 48.39 -11.26 -34.62
N SER A 72 47.67 -11.15 -33.51
CA SER A 72 46.39 -11.84 -33.26
C SER A 72 45.39 -11.56 -34.37
N HIS A 73 45.22 -10.29 -34.78
CA HIS A 73 44.32 -9.93 -35.88
C HIS A 73 44.66 -10.65 -37.19
N VAL A 74 45.94 -10.70 -37.57
CA VAL A 74 46.39 -11.42 -38.78
C VAL A 74 46.17 -12.93 -38.65
N VAL A 75 46.54 -13.53 -37.51
CA VAL A 75 46.39 -14.99 -37.31
C VAL A 75 44.93 -15.41 -37.29
N LEU A 76 44.03 -14.64 -36.66
CA LEU A 76 42.59 -14.89 -36.68
C LEU A 76 42.01 -14.74 -38.09
N GLN A 77 42.45 -13.74 -38.87
CA GLN A 77 42.03 -13.57 -40.26
C GLN A 77 42.50 -14.73 -41.16
N GLU A 78 43.72 -15.23 -40.98
CA GLU A 78 44.22 -16.41 -41.69
C GLU A 78 43.52 -17.70 -41.24
N LEU A 79 43.18 -17.83 -39.96
CA LEU A 79 42.39 -18.95 -39.43
C LEU A 79 40.95 -18.93 -39.98
N LEU A 80 40.39 -17.75 -40.23
CA LEU A 80 39.07 -17.60 -40.87
C LEU A 80 39.08 -18.07 -42.32
N ILE A 81 40.17 -17.82 -43.06
CA ILE A 81 40.38 -18.38 -44.41
C ILE A 81 40.51 -19.91 -44.33
N ASP A 82 41.19 -20.46 -43.32
CA ASP A 82 41.26 -21.90 -43.08
C ASP A 82 39.88 -22.53 -42.75
N ARG A 83 39.08 -21.92 -41.87
CA ARG A 83 37.71 -22.39 -41.58
C ARG A 83 36.82 -22.36 -42.83
N LEU A 84 36.87 -21.29 -43.63
CA LEU A 84 36.15 -21.19 -44.90
C LEU A 84 36.60 -22.27 -45.91
N MET A 85 37.90 -22.53 -46.01
CA MET A 85 38.46 -23.59 -46.85
C MET A 85 37.99 -24.97 -46.41
N LEU A 86 38.01 -25.27 -45.11
CA LEU A 86 37.49 -26.52 -44.56
C LEU A 86 35.99 -26.66 -44.82
N LEU A 87 35.20 -25.60 -44.63
CA LEU A 87 33.75 -25.60 -44.90
C LEU A 87 33.47 -25.91 -46.38
N LEU A 88 34.18 -25.25 -47.29
CA LEU A 88 34.06 -25.45 -48.74
C LEU A 88 34.47 -26.87 -49.17
N GLN A 89 35.57 -27.38 -48.63
CA GLN A 89 36.02 -28.76 -48.82
C GLN A 89 35.01 -29.78 -48.26
N SER A 90 34.37 -29.48 -47.14
CA SER A 90 33.37 -30.34 -46.51
C SER A 90 32.07 -30.37 -47.32
N PHE A 91 31.63 -29.22 -47.86
CA PHE A 91 30.55 -29.17 -48.83
C PHE A 91 30.89 -29.88 -50.15
N ASN A 92 32.15 -29.87 -50.59
CA ASN A 92 32.59 -30.67 -51.74
C ASN A 92 32.45 -32.17 -51.47
N VAL A 93 32.88 -32.67 -50.31
CA VAL A 93 32.71 -34.07 -49.92
C VAL A 93 31.24 -34.43 -49.72
N HIS A 94 30.41 -33.51 -49.20
CA HIS A 94 28.96 -33.70 -49.14
C HIS A 94 28.34 -33.82 -50.54
N ALA A 95 28.79 -33.00 -51.49
CA ALA A 95 28.36 -33.06 -52.88
C ALA A 95 28.80 -34.36 -53.57
N GLU A 96 30.03 -34.81 -53.34
CA GLU A 96 30.56 -36.08 -53.84
C GLU A 96 29.78 -37.27 -53.27
N LEU A 97 29.47 -37.29 -51.96
CA LEU A 97 28.62 -38.32 -51.33
C LEU A 97 27.19 -38.36 -51.88
N LEU A 98 26.63 -37.22 -52.32
CA LEU A 98 25.32 -37.17 -52.99
C LEU A 98 25.40 -37.70 -54.44
N LEU A 99 26.48 -37.41 -55.16
CA LEU A 99 26.74 -37.94 -56.51
C LEU A 99 27.02 -39.45 -56.50
N GLU A 100 27.83 -39.94 -55.56
CA GLU A 100 28.16 -41.37 -55.41
C GLU A 100 26.96 -42.21 -54.95
N LYS A 101 26.03 -41.64 -54.16
CA LYS A 101 24.72 -42.28 -53.88
C LYS A 101 23.89 -42.57 -55.13
N GLN A 102 24.18 -41.93 -56.26
CA GLN A 102 23.59 -42.22 -57.58
C GLN A 102 24.59 -42.85 -58.58
N ARG A 103 25.85 -43.09 -58.20
CA ARG A 103 26.88 -43.76 -59.02
C ARG A 103 27.77 -44.69 -58.20
N ALA A 104 27.58 -45.98 -58.40
CA ALA A 104 28.57 -46.97 -57.98
C ALA A 104 29.86 -46.85 -58.81
N LEU A 105 31.01 -46.86 -58.11
CA LEU A 105 32.37 -47.11 -58.62
C LEU A 105 32.99 -46.06 -59.57
N SER A 106 33.68 -45.06 -59.00
CA SER A 106 34.93 -44.53 -59.60
C SER A 106 35.79 -43.78 -58.57
N ALA A 107 36.49 -44.52 -57.69
CA ALA A 107 37.43 -43.92 -56.73
C ALA A 107 38.78 -43.61 -57.40
N ASP A 108 38.99 -42.36 -57.80
CA ASP A 108 40.29 -41.84 -58.24
C ASP A 108 40.80 -40.82 -57.21
N GLN A 109 41.57 -41.30 -56.23
CA GLN A 109 42.18 -40.45 -55.20
C GLN A 109 43.42 -39.75 -55.77
N ASN A 110 43.29 -38.49 -56.22
CA ASN A 110 44.46 -37.66 -56.50
C ASN A 110 44.26 -36.16 -56.22
N GLU A 111 45.39 -35.51 -55.93
CA GLU A 111 45.55 -34.10 -55.57
C GLU A 111 44.65 -33.63 -54.40
N ILE A 112 45.15 -33.85 -53.17
CA ILE A 112 44.80 -33.01 -52.02
C ILE A 112 45.50 -31.66 -52.20
N SER A 113 44.81 -30.71 -52.81
CA SER A 113 45.31 -29.35 -53.03
C SER A 113 44.98 -28.47 -51.82
N VAL A 114 46.01 -27.93 -51.16
CA VAL A 114 45.85 -26.96 -50.06
C VAL A 114 45.55 -25.55 -50.60
N SER A 115 45.78 -25.31 -51.90
CA SER A 115 45.54 -24.00 -52.53
C SER A 115 44.06 -23.75 -52.85
N ILE A 116 43.63 -22.50 -52.64
CA ILE A 116 42.22 -22.07 -52.72
C ILE A 116 41.62 -22.30 -54.12
N GLY A 117 42.35 -21.93 -55.19
CA GLY A 117 41.85 -21.98 -56.56
C GLY A 117 41.38 -23.37 -57.02
N PRO A 118 42.23 -24.43 -56.91
CA PRO A 118 41.84 -25.80 -57.23
C PRO A 118 40.66 -26.32 -56.39
N VAL A 119 40.60 -26.01 -55.09
CA VAL A 119 39.50 -26.41 -54.20
C VAL A 119 38.18 -25.77 -54.64
N VAL A 120 38.14 -24.45 -54.85
CA VAL A 120 36.98 -23.73 -55.39
C VAL A 120 36.55 -24.31 -56.75
N LYS A 121 37.51 -24.62 -57.63
CA LYS A 121 37.25 -25.20 -58.95
C LYS A 121 36.66 -26.62 -58.87
N ARG A 122 37.11 -27.45 -57.91
CA ARG A 122 36.57 -28.81 -57.67
C ARG A 122 35.14 -28.72 -57.14
N TYR A 123 34.91 -27.91 -56.10
CA TYR A 123 33.57 -27.66 -55.56
C TYR A 123 32.59 -27.15 -56.62
N TRP A 124 32.97 -26.11 -57.38
CA TRP A 124 32.10 -25.53 -58.41
C TRP A 124 31.77 -26.52 -59.54
N LYS A 125 32.73 -27.36 -59.95
CA LYS A 125 32.49 -28.45 -60.91
C LYS A 125 31.44 -29.43 -60.39
N ASN A 126 31.56 -29.87 -59.13
CA ASN A 126 30.68 -30.88 -58.54
C ASN A 126 29.27 -30.31 -58.26
N LEU A 127 29.17 -29.04 -57.83
CA LEU A 127 27.92 -28.30 -57.68
C LEU A 127 27.17 -28.13 -59.02
N LEU A 128 27.90 -27.86 -60.11
CA LEU A 128 27.33 -27.83 -61.46
C LEU A 128 26.84 -29.21 -61.93
N GLN A 129 27.48 -30.31 -61.50
CA GLN A 129 27.01 -31.66 -61.82
C GLN A 129 25.71 -32.01 -61.07
N LEU A 130 25.64 -31.73 -59.77
CA LEU A 130 24.41 -31.91 -58.98
C LEU A 130 23.23 -31.13 -59.54
N SER A 131 23.41 -29.82 -59.79
CA SER A 131 22.36 -28.96 -60.35
C SER A 131 21.97 -29.32 -61.80
N GLY A 132 22.85 -30.01 -62.52
CA GLY A 132 22.55 -30.63 -63.81
C GLY A 132 21.62 -31.84 -63.68
N GLN A 133 21.91 -32.75 -62.76
CA GLN A 133 21.10 -33.96 -62.53
C GLN A 133 19.71 -33.64 -61.95
N GLN A 134 19.63 -32.67 -61.04
CA GLN A 134 18.34 -32.26 -60.42
C GLN A 134 17.33 -31.68 -61.43
N LYS A 135 17.77 -31.27 -62.63
CA LYS A 135 16.91 -30.86 -63.75
C LYS A 135 16.38 -32.01 -64.61
N GLN A 136 16.88 -33.24 -64.42
CA GLN A 136 16.52 -34.39 -65.24
C GLN A 136 15.37 -35.23 -64.64
N GLU A 137 14.95 -34.94 -63.41
CA GLU A 137 13.89 -35.67 -62.68
C GLU A 137 12.51 -34.98 -62.71
N GLN A 138 12.34 -33.87 -63.46
CA GLN A 138 11.03 -33.20 -63.62
C GLN A 138 10.25 -33.70 -64.86
N PRO A 139 8.94 -34.00 -64.73
CA PRO A 139 8.12 -34.46 -65.84
C PRO A 139 7.76 -33.33 -66.82
N PRO A 140 7.66 -33.60 -68.14
CA PRO A 140 7.51 -32.56 -69.14
C PRO A 140 6.05 -32.12 -69.35
N SER A 141 5.83 -30.81 -69.37
CA SER A 141 4.60 -30.22 -69.89
C SER A 141 4.91 -29.04 -70.82
N GLN A 142 4.52 -29.21 -72.10
CA GLN A 142 4.00 -28.24 -73.08
C GLN A 142 4.45 -26.75 -73.00
N GLN A 143 4.84 -26.05 -74.08
CA GLN A 143 4.48 -26.30 -75.50
C GLN A 143 5.41 -25.60 -76.52
N SER A 144 5.46 -26.15 -77.74
CA SER A 144 5.72 -25.49 -79.05
C SER A 144 6.98 -24.61 -79.29
N LYS A 145 8.03 -25.27 -79.81
CA LYS A 145 8.63 -25.03 -81.14
C LYS A 145 8.90 -23.57 -81.61
N SER A 146 10.18 -23.23 -81.75
CA SER A 146 10.80 -23.14 -83.09
C SER A 146 12.32 -23.32 -82.99
N THR A 147 12.95 -24.00 -83.96
CA THR A 147 14.38 -24.34 -83.88
C THR A 147 14.99 -24.44 -85.27
N THR A 148 15.94 -23.55 -85.57
CA THR A 148 16.79 -23.64 -86.75
C THR A 148 18.21 -23.23 -86.39
N ARG A 149 18.97 -24.13 -85.76
CA ARG A 149 20.42 -23.99 -85.57
C ARG A 149 21.14 -24.89 -86.56
N THR A 150 21.81 -24.29 -87.53
CA THR A 150 22.74 -24.99 -88.42
C THR A 150 24.01 -25.35 -87.65
N ALA A 151 24.38 -26.62 -87.63
CA ALA A 151 25.72 -27.10 -87.28
C ALA A 151 25.93 -28.46 -87.98
N ALA A 152 27.12 -28.69 -88.52
CA ALA A 152 27.45 -29.94 -89.19
C ALA A 152 27.87 -31.02 -88.18
N ASN A 153 27.59 -32.29 -88.50
CA ASN A 153 28.67 -33.22 -88.90
C ASN A 153 28.11 -34.52 -89.50
N THR A 154 29.01 -35.28 -90.12
CA THR A 154 28.82 -36.57 -90.81
C THR A 154 28.19 -37.66 -89.94
N PRO A 155 27.56 -38.64 -90.59
CA PRO A 155 28.07 -40.02 -90.50
C PRO A 155 28.56 -40.53 -91.87
N SER A 156 29.13 -41.73 -91.89
CA SER A 156 29.81 -42.33 -93.04
C SER A 156 29.40 -43.79 -93.23
N ILE A 157 29.64 -44.30 -94.45
CA ILE A 157 29.76 -45.73 -94.82
C ILE A 157 28.45 -46.57 -94.94
N ASP A 158 28.59 -47.63 -95.75
CA ASP A 158 27.75 -48.82 -95.95
C ASP A 158 26.44 -48.74 -96.78
N THR A 159 26.21 -49.60 -97.79
CA THR A 159 27.14 -50.48 -98.56
C THR A 159 26.53 -50.88 -99.94
N HIS A 160 27.36 -51.51 -100.81
CA HIS A 160 26.98 -52.45 -101.89
C HIS A 160 26.38 -51.86 -103.21
N LYS A 161 26.59 -52.47 -104.39
CA LYS A 161 27.38 -53.65 -104.82
C LYS A 161 27.73 -53.62 -106.33
N THR A 162 28.93 -54.09 -106.70
CA THR A 162 29.33 -54.56 -108.07
C THR A 162 29.31 -53.50 -109.21
N LEU A 163 29.80 -53.72 -110.45
CA LEU A 163 30.36 -54.92 -111.12
C LEU A 163 31.52 -54.55 -112.10
N SER A 164 32.19 -55.60 -112.61
CA SER A 164 33.21 -55.67 -113.69
C SER A 164 32.73 -55.18 -115.08
N THR A 165 33.49 -55.15 -116.19
CA THR A 165 34.69 -55.94 -116.60
C THR A 165 35.54 -55.22 -117.70
N SER A 166 36.63 -55.86 -118.11
CA SER A 166 37.72 -55.36 -118.98
C SER A 166 37.61 -55.69 -120.49
N VAL A 167 38.60 -55.18 -121.26
CA VAL A 167 39.23 -55.66 -122.53
C VAL A 167 38.56 -55.52 -123.93
N THR A 168 39.47 -55.22 -124.89
CA THR A 168 39.58 -55.71 -126.30
C THR A 168 38.85 -55.07 -127.51
N SER A 169 39.68 -54.52 -128.43
CA SER A 169 39.88 -54.98 -129.84
C SER A 169 39.12 -54.35 -131.05
N VAL A 170 39.84 -53.50 -131.81
CA VAL A 170 40.20 -53.64 -133.27
C VAL A 170 39.12 -53.61 -134.40
N GLN A 171 39.52 -53.00 -135.55
CA GLN A 171 38.96 -53.12 -136.95
C GLN A 171 37.62 -52.39 -137.28
N LYS A 172 37.32 -51.93 -138.53
CA LYS A 172 38.12 -51.58 -139.74
C LYS A 172 37.23 -50.94 -140.84
N THR A 173 37.83 -50.19 -141.80
CA THR A 173 37.35 -49.92 -143.21
C THR A 173 35.98 -49.23 -143.40
N THR A 174 35.56 -48.64 -144.53
CA THR A 174 36.08 -48.34 -145.91
C THR A 174 35.40 -47.00 -146.38
N THR A 175 35.57 -46.37 -147.56
CA THR A 175 36.02 -46.76 -148.92
C THR A 175 36.56 -45.55 -149.72
N THR A 176 37.29 -45.80 -150.81
CA THR A 176 37.66 -44.84 -151.88
C THR A 176 36.50 -44.58 -152.85
N PRO A 177 36.52 -43.51 -153.69
CA PRO A 177 37.08 -43.56 -155.07
C PRO A 177 37.75 -42.20 -155.52
N HIS A 178 38.31 -41.95 -156.72
CA HIS A 178 38.93 -42.73 -157.81
C HIS A 178 39.79 -41.76 -158.67
N HIS A 179 40.94 -42.23 -159.22
CA HIS A 179 41.65 -41.66 -160.40
C HIS A 179 42.16 -40.19 -160.28
N GLU A 180 43.03 -39.63 -161.16
CA GLU A 180 43.51 -40.01 -162.51
C GLU A 180 45.04 -40.16 -162.64
N ARG A 181 45.49 -40.47 -163.87
CA ARG A 181 46.84 -40.85 -164.27
C ARG A 181 47.31 -39.98 -165.44
N ALA A 182 48.33 -39.14 -165.22
CA ALA A 182 48.97 -38.36 -166.28
C ALA A 182 50.43 -38.83 -166.48
N SER A 183 50.65 -39.69 -167.47
CA SER A 183 51.98 -39.95 -168.01
C SER A 183 52.18 -39.07 -169.24
N THR A 184 53.06 -38.06 -169.18
CA THR A 184 53.43 -37.26 -170.35
C THR A 184 54.86 -37.56 -170.74
N ALA A 185 55.05 -38.40 -171.75
CA ALA A 185 56.36 -38.59 -172.37
C ALA A 185 56.67 -37.38 -173.26
N GLY A 186 57.70 -36.61 -172.90
CA GLY A 186 58.20 -35.47 -173.69
C GLY A 186 59.51 -35.83 -174.37
N SER A 187 59.44 -36.44 -175.56
CA SER A 187 60.63 -36.80 -176.33
C SER A 187 61.09 -35.68 -177.25
N CYS A 188 62.41 -35.51 -177.34
CA CYS A 188 63.20 -35.00 -178.46
C CYS A 188 62.55 -34.05 -179.50
N VAL A 189 62.90 -32.76 -179.41
CA VAL A 189 63.30 -31.91 -180.56
C VAL A 189 64.50 -31.10 -180.06
N SER A 190 65.73 -31.61 -180.17
CA SER A 190 66.64 -31.48 -181.31
C SER A 190 67.04 -30.04 -181.69
N THR A 191 68.34 -29.77 -181.58
CA THR A 191 69.10 -28.83 -182.42
C THR A 191 68.56 -27.42 -182.63
N HIS A 192 69.04 -26.49 -181.81
CA HIS A 192 69.77 -25.35 -182.38
C HIS A 192 71.24 -25.39 -181.94
N THR A 193 71.98 -26.31 -182.55
CA THR A 193 73.45 -26.31 -182.54
C THR A 193 73.94 -25.18 -183.47
N ALA A 194 73.74 -23.93 -183.04
CA ALA A 194 74.33 -22.77 -183.69
C ALA A 194 75.78 -22.63 -183.24
N GLY A 195 76.71 -22.46 -184.18
CA GLY A 195 78.11 -22.16 -183.86
C GLY A 195 78.26 -20.78 -183.21
N CYS A 196 79.38 -20.48 -182.54
CA CYS A 196 80.65 -21.19 -182.62
C CYS A 196 81.31 -21.33 -181.24
N GLN A 197 81.67 -22.56 -180.86
CA GLN A 197 82.79 -22.80 -179.94
C GLN A 197 83.87 -23.60 -180.67
N THR A 198 85.01 -22.95 -180.88
CA THR A 198 86.28 -23.61 -181.19
C THR A 198 86.83 -24.27 -179.91
N VAL A 199 87.83 -25.14 -180.03
CA VAL A 199 88.44 -25.83 -178.87
C VAL A 199 88.95 -24.84 -177.81
N GLU A 200 89.37 -23.63 -178.23
CA GLU A 200 89.81 -22.55 -177.34
C GLU A 200 88.67 -21.90 -176.54
N SER A 201 87.46 -21.83 -177.11
CA SER A 201 86.30 -21.20 -176.47
C SER A 201 85.46 -22.15 -175.60
N ALA A 202 85.83 -23.44 -175.56
CA ALA A 202 85.34 -24.40 -174.55
C ALA A 202 85.97 -24.20 -173.16
N LEU A 203 87.00 -23.34 -173.03
CA LEU A 203 87.75 -23.10 -171.80
C LEU A 203 87.20 -21.93 -170.95
N VAL A 204 86.14 -21.26 -171.40
CA VAL A 204 85.52 -20.12 -170.71
C VAL A 204 84.02 -20.39 -170.53
N PRO A 205 83.46 -20.27 -169.31
CA PRO A 205 82.02 -20.40 -169.07
C PRO A 205 81.24 -19.33 -169.84
N CYS A 206 80.06 -19.68 -170.37
CA CYS A 206 79.19 -18.65 -170.94
C CYS A 206 78.53 -17.80 -169.83
N GLU A 207 78.25 -16.54 -170.15
CA GLU A 207 77.71 -15.54 -169.21
C GLU A 207 76.45 -16.04 -168.47
N ALA A 208 75.53 -16.68 -169.19
CA ALA A 208 74.33 -17.27 -168.59
C ALA A 208 74.64 -18.34 -167.52
N CYS A 209 75.68 -19.17 -167.72
CA CYS A 209 76.10 -20.14 -166.71
C CYS A 209 76.75 -19.45 -165.50
N ALA A 210 77.55 -18.39 -165.72
CA ALA A 210 78.13 -17.60 -164.63
C ALA A 210 77.05 -16.91 -163.78
N CYS A 211 76.04 -16.30 -164.41
CA CYS A 211 74.90 -15.70 -163.71
C CYS A 211 74.11 -16.73 -162.89
N VAL A 212 73.85 -17.92 -163.44
CA VAL A 212 73.17 -19.01 -162.69
C VAL A 212 74.02 -19.47 -161.50
N GLN A 213 75.33 -19.66 -161.65
CA GLN A 213 76.23 -20.03 -160.56
C GLN A 213 76.32 -18.95 -159.46
N ALA A 214 76.22 -17.67 -159.82
CA ALA A 214 76.20 -16.56 -158.86
C ALA A 214 74.91 -16.55 -158.02
N VAL A 215 73.73 -16.69 -158.65
CA VAL A 215 72.43 -16.79 -157.94
C VAL A 215 72.35 -18.08 -157.11
N MET A 216 72.98 -19.17 -157.56
CA MET A 216 73.13 -20.38 -156.75
C MET A 216 74.02 -20.14 -155.52
N LYS A 217 75.07 -19.28 -155.59
CA LYS A 217 75.83 -18.86 -154.39
C LYS A 217 74.95 -18.11 -153.40
N GLU A 218 74.35 -17.01 -153.84
CA GLU A 218 73.52 -16.14 -152.99
C GLU A 218 72.38 -16.92 -152.29
N SER A 219 71.66 -17.76 -153.04
CA SER A 219 70.59 -18.61 -152.50
C SER A 219 71.08 -19.77 -151.60
N SER A 220 72.37 -20.03 -151.55
CA SER A 220 72.99 -21.02 -150.67
C SER A 220 73.61 -20.37 -149.44
N ASP A 221 74.27 -19.21 -149.57
CA ASP A 221 74.74 -18.39 -148.46
C ASP A 221 73.56 -17.94 -147.57
N ALA A 222 72.42 -17.60 -148.19
CA ALA A 222 71.17 -17.34 -147.49
C ALA A 222 70.62 -18.59 -146.75
N LEU A 223 70.77 -19.79 -147.33
CA LEU A 223 70.32 -21.05 -146.72
C LEU A 223 71.25 -21.49 -145.57
N VAL A 224 72.55 -21.27 -145.69
CA VAL A 224 73.55 -21.40 -144.62
C VAL A 224 73.14 -20.52 -143.44
N SER A 225 72.94 -19.22 -143.67
CA SER A 225 72.55 -18.25 -142.65
C SER A 225 71.22 -18.60 -141.98
N LEU A 226 70.24 -19.05 -142.77
CA LEU A 226 68.95 -19.54 -142.24
C LEU A 226 69.12 -20.79 -141.37
N CYS A 227 69.92 -21.77 -141.79
CA CYS A 227 70.20 -22.96 -140.97
C CYS A 227 70.93 -22.59 -139.68
N GLN A 228 71.94 -21.72 -139.73
CA GLN A 228 72.68 -21.25 -138.55
C GLN A 228 71.77 -20.52 -137.56
N SER A 229 70.93 -19.59 -138.02
CA SER A 229 69.98 -18.86 -137.16
C SER A 229 68.89 -19.74 -136.54
N LEU A 230 68.57 -20.88 -137.14
CA LEU A 230 67.66 -21.90 -136.61
C LEU A 230 68.38 -23.00 -135.80
N GLY A 231 69.71 -22.95 -135.66
CA GLY A 231 70.50 -23.99 -134.99
C GLY A 231 70.53 -25.34 -135.71
N LEU A 232 70.24 -25.36 -137.01
CA LEU A 232 70.15 -26.57 -137.84
C LEU A 232 71.50 -26.89 -138.52
N PRO A 233 71.87 -28.17 -138.66
CA PRO A 233 73.05 -28.55 -139.43
C PRO A 233 72.86 -28.20 -140.91
N CYS A 234 73.81 -27.46 -141.47
CA CYS A 234 73.89 -27.13 -142.88
C CYS A 234 74.96 -28.01 -143.56
N SER A 235 74.59 -28.67 -144.65
CA SER A 235 75.51 -29.44 -145.50
C SER A 235 75.96 -28.69 -146.75
N MET A 236 75.26 -27.62 -147.16
CA MET A 236 75.77 -26.68 -148.17
C MET A 236 77.10 -26.04 -147.74
N GLN A 237 77.28 -25.68 -146.46
CA GLN A 237 78.49 -25.00 -145.97
C GLN A 237 79.79 -25.68 -146.42
N GLY A 238 79.98 -26.95 -146.06
CA GLY A 238 81.19 -27.71 -146.41
C GLY A 238 81.27 -28.08 -147.90
N PHE A 239 80.18 -27.95 -148.66
CA PHE A 239 80.21 -28.08 -150.13
C PHE A 239 80.63 -26.77 -150.80
N LEU A 240 80.18 -25.62 -150.31
CA LEU A 240 80.62 -24.29 -150.77
C LEU A 240 82.14 -24.14 -150.57
N GLU A 241 82.63 -24.46 -149.37
CA GLU A 241 84.06 -24.46 -149.03
C GLU A 241 84.90 -25.36 -149.96
N ALA A 242 84.39 -26.54 -150.31
CA ALA A 242 85.08 -27.50 -151.17
C ALA A 242 85.07 -27.14 -152.67
N VAL A 243 84.21 -26.21 -153.09
CA VAL A 243 83.93 -25.88 -154.50
C VAL A 243 84.23 -24.40 -154.81
N GLU A 244 84.68 -23.62 -153.82
CA GLU A 244 84.91 -22.18 -153.96
C GLU A 244 85.89 -21.81 -155.08
N GLU A 245 87.07 -22.44 -155.18
CA GLU A 245 88.06 -22.10 -156.21
C GLU A 245 87.54 -22.36 -157.64
N THR A 246 86.86 -23.49 -157.86
CA THR A 246 86.28 -23.82 -159.17
C THR A 246 85.05 -22.97 -159.49
N GLN A 247 84.30 -22.53 -158.47
CA GLN A 247 83.18 -21.60 -158.62
C GLN A 247 83.66 -20.17 -158.95
N GLN A 248 84.72 -19.67 -158.31
CA GLN A 248 85.25 -18.32 -158.59
C GLN A 248 85.75 -18.20 -160.04
N LEU A 249 86.18 -19.30 -160.64
CA LEU A 249 86.53 -19.40 -162.06
C LEU A 249 85.31 -19.67 -162.98
N GLY A 250 84.11 -19.85 -162.43
CA GLY A 250 82.87 -20.21 -163.13
C GLY A 250 82.84 -21.62 -163.72
N ARG A 251 83.83 -22.46 -163.41
CA ARG A 251 84.16 -23.73 -164.08
C ARG A 251 83.52 -24.96 -163.41
N LEU A 252 82.36 -24.79 -162.78
CA LEU A 252 81.62 -25.92 -162.20
C LEU A 252 81.18 -26.91 -163.28
N SER A 253 81.45 -28.18 -163.06
CA SER A 253 80.97 -29.25 -163.93
C SER A 253 79.48 -29.51 -163.72
N ALA A 254 78.86 -30.22 -164.66
CA ALA A 254 77.48 -30.70 -164.48
C ALA A 254 77.34 -31.63 -163.25
N CYS A 255 78.42 -32.28 -162.80
CA CYS A 255 78.42 -33.07 -161.57
C CYS A 255 78.32 -32.16 -160.36
N ASP A 256 79.16 -31.13 -160.26
CA ASP A 256 79.19 -30.18 -159.14
C ASP A 256 77.86 -29.44 -159.00
N ILE A 257 77.29 -28.97 -160.12
CA ILE A 257 75.96 -28.32 -160.15
C ILE A 257 74.86 -29.29 -159.68
N SER A 258 74.96 -30.58 -160.04
CA SER A 258 73.99 -31.60 -159.57
C SER A 258 74.13 -31.90 -158.07
N GLN A 259 75.36 -31.92 -157.55
CA GLN A 259 75.64 -32.13 -156.13
C GLN A 259 75.22 -30.92 -155.29
N TRP A 260 75.55 -29.71 -155.75
CA TRP A 260 75.07 -28.44 -155.20
C TRP A 260 73.54 -28.47 -155.03
N ALA A 261 72.83 -28.74 -156.12
CA ALA A 261 71.37 -28.77 -156.09
C ALA A 261 70.84 -29.90 -155.19
N SER A 262 71.59 -30.99 -154.97
CA SER A 262 71.22 -32.04 -154.02
C SER A 262 71.39 -31.62 -152.56
N GLU A 263 72.46 -30.90 -152.22
CA GLU A 263 72.74 -30.40 -150.88
C GLU A 263 71.81 -29.23 -150.52
N GLN A 264 71.55 -28.33 -151.46
CA GLN A 264 70.61 -27.22 -151.27
C GLN A 264 69.18 -27.75 -151.03
N ARG A 265 68.77 -28.80 -151.76
CA ARG A 265 67.52 -29.53 -151.47
C ARG A 265 67.55 -30.23 -150.11
N ARG A 266 68.67 -30.80 -149.69
CA ARG A 266 68.82 -31.48 -148.40
C ARG A 266 68.64 -30.52 -147.23
N ASP A 267 69.29 -29.36 -147.26
CA ASP A 267 69.14 -28.34 -146.21
C ASP A 267 67.77 -27.65 -146.24
N MET A 268 67.24 -27.34 -147.43
CA MET A 268 65.87 -26.83 -147.55
C MET A 268 64.84 -27.83 -146.99
N SER A 269 65.09 -29.13 -147.10
CA SER A 269 64.26 -30.18 -146.48
C SER A 269 64.41 -30.22 -144.95
N ARG A 270 65.60 -29.93 -144.39
CA ARG A 270 65.82 -29.79 -142.94
C ARG A 270 65.06 -28.59 -142.39
N VAL A 271 65.17 -27.42 -143.04
CA VAL A 271 64.43 -26.20 -142.69
C VAL A 271 62.92 -26.44 -142.79
N GLY A 272 62.44 -27.05 -143.89
CA GLY A 272 61.03 -27.39 -144.08
C GLY A 272 60.50 -28.30 -142.99
N LYS A 273 61.25 -29.33 -142.60
CA LYS A 273 60.91 -30.21 -141.47
C LYS A 273 60.84 -29.43 -140.15
N HIS A 274 61.83 -28.60 -139.83
CA HIS A 274 61.83 -27.81 -138.59
C HIS A 274 60.64 -26.84 -138.52
N VAL A 275 60.30 -26.18 -139.64
CA VAL A 275 59.13 -25.29 -139.74
C VAL A 275 57.81 -26.06 -139.55
N LEU A 276 57.74 -27.33 -139.95
CA LEU A 276 56.60 -28.21 -139.65
C LEU A 276 56.57 -28.59 -138.16
N GLU A 277 57.68 -29.04 -137.56
CA GLU A 277 57.74 -29.42 -136.13
C GLU A 277 57.41 -28.22 -135.20
N VAL A 278 57.87 -27.01 -135.54
CA VAL A 278 57.49 -25.78 -134.84
C VAL A 278 56.00 -25.47 -135.01
N ARG A 279 55.44 -25.64 -136.21
CA ARG A 279 53.99 -25.44 -136.45
C ARG A 279 53.13 -26.45 -135.69
N GLU A 280 53.54 -27.71 -135.68
CA GLU A 280 52.84 -28.82 -135.00
C GLU A 280 52.90 -28.70 -133.47
N THR A 281 53.94 -28.08 -132.91
CA THR A 281 54.04 -27.81 -131.46
C THR A 281 53.34 -26.51 -131.03
N VAL A 282 53.31 -25.48 -131.89
CA VAL A 282 52.69 -24.17 -131.58
C VAL A 282 51.18 -24.26 -131.40
N GLU A 283 50.42 -25.01 -132.22
CA GLU A 283 48.96 -25.08 -132.06
C GLU A 283 48.50 -25.80 -130.77
N PRO A 284 49.09 -26.95 -130.36
CA PRO A 284 48.86 -27.53 -129.03
C PRO A 284 49.21 -26.59 -127.87
N LEU A 285 50.27 -25.78 -127.99
CA LEU A 285 50.63 -24.79 -126.97
C LEU A 285 49.63 -23.63 -126.90
N LYS A 286 49.20 -23.09 -128.05
CA LYS A 286 48.09 -22.11 -128.13
C LYS A 286 46.80 -22.64 -127.53
N LYS A 287 46.48 -23.93 -127.74
CA LYS A 287 45.30 -24.58 -127.16
C LYS A 287 45.42 -24.65 -125.63
N LYS A 288 46.52 -25.19 -125.10
CA LYS A 288 46.78 -25.27 -123.65
C LYS A 288 46.80 -23.90 -122.97
N LEU A 289 47.33 -22.87 -123.64
CA LEU A 289 47.29 -21.50 -123.14
C LEU A 289 45.83 -21.01 -122.98
N LYS A 290 44.99 -21.15 -124.01
CA LYS A 290 43.56 -20.79 -123.93
C LYS A 290 42.82 -21.57 -122.84
N GLU A 291 43.09 -22.86 -122.70
CA GLU A 291 42.50 -23.71 -121.66
C GLU A 291 42.88 -23.21 -120.25
N THR A 292 44.16 -22.99 -119.98
CA THR A 292 44.63 -22.45 -118.69
C THR A 292 44.17 -21.00 -118.42
N GLU A 293 43.99 -20.17 -119.45
CA GLU A 293 43.41 -18.83 -119.27
C GLU A 293 41.92 -18.88 -118.87
N ILE A 294 41.16 -19.80 -119.45
CA ILE A 294 39.76 -20.06 -119.09
C ILE A 294 39.67 -20.59 -117.65
N GLU A 295 40.55 -21.51 -117.24
CA GLU A 295 40.64 -22.00 -115.87
C GLU A 295 41.03 -20.90 -114.88
N ARG A 296 42.04 -20.08 -115.20
CA ARG A 296 42.45 -18.91 -114.39
C ARG A 296 41.28 -17.95 -114.17
N GLU A 297 40.50 -17.67 -115.21
CA GLU A 297 39.35 -16.75 -115.10
C GLU A 297 38.16 -17.37 -114.35
N LYS A 298 37.94 -18.69 -114.48
CA LYS A 298 36.99 -19.45 -113.65
C LYS A 298 37.38 -19.39 -112.17
N LEU A 299 38.65 -19.63 -111.84
CA LEU A 299 39.17 -19.54 -110.47
C LEU A 299 39.09 -18.11 -109.92
N ARG A 300 39.41 -17.08 -110.73
CA ARG A 300 39.24 -15.66 -110.35
C ARG A 300 37.79 -15.33 -109.98
N LYS A 301 36.81 -15.83 -110.76
CA LYS A 301 35.38 -15.64 -110.47
C LYS A 301 34.96 -16.33 -109.17
N GLN A 302 35.35 -17.59 -108.98
CA GLN A 302 35.10 -18.33 -107.75
C GLN A 302 35.73 -17.65 -106.52
N LEU A 303 36.94 -17.12 -106.62
CA LEU A 303 37.60 -16.35 -105.56
C LEU A 303 36.83 -15.05 -105.25
N SER A 304 36.40 -14.31 -106.28
CA SER A 304 35.59 -13.10 -106.13
C SER A 304 34.26 -13.37 -105.44
N GLU A 305 33.59 -14.48 -105.77
CA GLU A 305 32.36 -14.93 -105.13
C GLU A 305 32.56 -15.37 -103.67
N MET A 306 33.67 -16.04 -103.35
CA MET A 306 34.03 -16.37 -101.97
C MET A 306 34.27 -15.10 -101.14
N VAL A 307 35.08 -14.17 -101.64
CA VAL A 307 35.40 -12.90 -100.95
C VAL A 307 34.14 -12.02 -100.78
N LYS A 308 33.17 -12.06 -101.71
CA LYS A 308 31.87 -11.40 -101.53
C LYS A 308 31.07 -12.03 -100.39
N ARG A 309 30.91 -13.36 -100.40
CA ARG A 309 30.19 -14.09 -99.34
C ARG A 309 30.82 -13.91 -97.96
N GLU A 310 32.14 -13.94 -97.87
CA GLU A 310 32.87 -13.68 -96.63
C GLU A 310 32.61 -12.24 -96.12
N LYS A 311 32.68 -11.23 -96.99
CA LYS A 311 32.40 -9.84 -96.62
C LYS A 311 30.94 -9.64 -96.16
N GLU A 312 29.98 -10.29 -96.81
CA GLU A 312 28.58 -10.29 -96.39
C GLU A 312 28.39 -10.97 -95.03
N GLU A 313 29.02 -12.12 -94.78
CA GLU A 313 29.01 -12.77 -93.47
C GLU A 313 29.66 -11.90 -92.39
N ARG A 314 30.80 -11.26 -92.69
CA ARG A 314 31.48 -10.36 -91.76
C ARG A 314 30.58 -9.18 -91.39
N LYS A 315 29.93 -8.56 -92.38
CA LYS A 315 28.97 -7.46 -92.18
C LYS A 315 27.75 -7.90 -91.36
N LYS A 316 27.17 -9.07 -91.64
CA LYS A 316 26.06 -9.65 -90.84
C LYS A 316 26.48 -9.91 -89.39
N LYS A 317 27.70 -10.41 -89.16
CA LYS A 317 28.26 -10.63 -87.82
C LYS A 317 28.49 -9.31 -87.08
N GLU A 318 29.00 -8.27 -87.75
CA GLU A 318 29.13 -6.92 -87.19
C GLU A 318 27.76 -6.31 -86.82
N GLU A 319 26.78 -6.36 -87.72
CA GLU A 319 25.40 -5.89 -87.48
C GLU A 319 24.67 -6.65 -86.36
N GLU A 320 24.94 -7.95 -86.18
CA GLU A 320 24.45 -8.72 -85.04
C GLU A 320 25.14 -8.33 -83.73
N TRP A 321 26.46 -8.13 -83.74
CA TRP A 321 27.21 -7.73 -82.55
C TRP A 321 26.82 -6.33 -82.07
N GLU A 322 26.67 -5.37 -82.98
CA GLU A 322 26.25 -4.01 -82.65
C GLU A 322 24.82 -3.99 -82.11
N ARG A 323 23.89 -4.78 -82.68
CA ARG A 323 22.53 -4.94 -82.15
C ARG A 323 22.53 -5.54 -80.75
N ARG A 324 23.30 -6.61 -80.51
CA ARG A 324 23.45 -7.23 -79.17
C ARG A 324 24.07 -6.26 -78.17
N MET A 325 25.07 -5.47 -78.58
CA MET A 325 25.71 -4.48 -77.73
C MET A 325 24.71 -3.38 -77.34
N GLN A 326 23.89 -2.90 -78.28
CA GLN A 326 22.86 -1.90 -78.02
C GLN A 326 21.71 -2.46 -77.15
N GLU A 327 21.31 -3.72 -77.31
CA GLU A 327 20.36 -4.41 -76.42
C GLU A 327 20.89 -4.55 -74.98
N VAL A 328 22.17 -4.92 -74.83
CA VAL A 328 22.83 -5.01 -73.51
C VAL A 328 22.92 -3.62 -72.88
N LYS A 329 23.29 -2.60 -73.67
CA LYS A 329 23.37 -1.21 -73.22
C LYS A 329 22.00 -0.68 -72.77
N SER A 330 20.94 -0.87 -73.55
CA SER A 330 19.60 -0.38 -73.18
C SER A 330 19.05 -1.08 -71.94
N ARG A 331 19.30 -2.39 -71.78
CA ARG A 331 18.96 -3.15 -70.56
C ARG A 331 19.73 -2.62 -69.34
N ALA A 332 21.03 -2.31 -69.48
CA ALA A 332 21.83 -1.74 -68.41
C ALA A 332 21.38 -0.32 -68.03
N GLU A 333 21.08 0.54 -69.01
CA GLU A 333 20.49 1.86 -68.77
C GLU A 333 19.13 1.77 -68.07
N GLU A 334 18.34 0.73 -68.37
CA GLU A 334 17.06 0.49 -67.72
C GLU A 334 17.21 -0.01 -66.27
N THR A 335 18.08 -0.98 -65.99
CA THR A 335 18.33 -1.43 -64.61
C THR A 335 18.93 -0.31 -63.75
N ILE A 336 19.83 0.50 -64.30
CA ILE A 336 20.34 1.72 -63.63
C ILE A 336 19.20 2.71 -63.34
N ARG A 337 18.18 2.82 -64.21
CA ARG A 337 17.02 3.69 -63.98
C ARG A 337 16.13 3.16 -62.85
N ARG A 338 15.80 1.86 -62.85
CA ARG A 338 15.02 1.22 -61.77
C ARG A 338 15.72 1.32 -60.42
N LEU A 339 17.00 0.94 -60.35
CA LEU A 339 17.82 1.03 -59.13
C LEU A 339 17.93 2.47 -58.59
N LYS A 340 17.88 3.49 -59.46
CA LYS A 340 17.79 4.90 -59.03
C LYS A 340 16.41 5.23 -58.45
N GLN A 341 15.33 4.76 -59.05
CA GLN A 341 13.96 4.96 -58.53
C GLN A 341 13.81 4.28 -57.16
N GLU A 342 14.19 3.01 -57.05
CA GLU A 342 14.23 2.23 -55.81
C GLU A 342 15.09 2.92 -54.73
N LYS A 343 16.26 3.47 -55.09
CA LYS A 343 17.10 4.23 -54.15
C LYS A 343 16.42 5.49 -53.63
N GLU A 344 15.77 6.28 -54.49
CA GLU A 344 15.07 7.49 -54.04
C GLU A 344 13.75 7.17 -53.31
N GLU A 345 13.13 6.02 -53.57
CA GLU A 345 12.01 5.48 -52.77
C GLU A 345 12.46 5.05 -51.37
N LEU A 346 13.53 4.25 -51.27
CA LEU A 346 14.12 3.87 -49.99
C LEU A 346 14.56 5.08 -49.16
N LYS A 347 15.16 6.10 -49.78
CA LYS A 347 15.45 7.38 -49.10
C LYS A 347 14.21 8.05 -48.51
N ARG A 348 13.11 8.15 -49.27
CA ARG A 348 11.85 8.73 -48.78
C ARG A 348 11.24 7.90 -47.65
N GLY A 349 11.40 6.57 -47.70
CA GLY A 349 11.03 5.68 -46.61
C GLY A 349 11.88 5.90 -45.35
N VAL A 350 13.20 6.06 -45.50
CA VAL A 350 14.12 6.36 -44.40
C VAL A 350 13.77 7.70 -43.76
N THR A 351 13.63 8.79 -44.52
CA THR A 351 13.29 10.10 -43.93
C THR A 351 11.93 10.08 -43.23
N LEU A 352 10.93 9.41 -43.80
CA LEU A 352 9.62 9.26 -43.14
C LEU A 352 9.70 8.49 -41.81
N LEU A 353 10.56 7.48 -41.72
CA LEU A 353 10.79 6.72 -40.49
C LEU A 353 11.67 7.51 -39.50
N GLU A 354 12.60 8.34 -39.95
CA GLU A 354 13.36 9.27 -39.11
C GLU A 354 12.43 10.34 -38.50
N ASP A 355 11.57 10.95 -39.32
CA ASP A 355 10.52 11.90 -38.89
C ASP A 355 9.60 11.24 -37.84
N GLN A 356 9.04 10.07 -38.13
CA GLN A 356 8.17 9.33 -37.20
C GLN A 356 8.86 8.91 -35.89
N ASN A 357 10.14 8.53 -35.93
CA ASN A 357 10.90 8.27 -34.70
C ASN A 357 11.11 9.56 -33.89
N SER A 358 11.29 10.71 -34.54
CA SER A 358 11.40 12.00 -33.85
C SER A 358 10.08 12.41 -33.17
N GLU A 359 8.94 12.21 -33.84
CA GLU A 359 7.60 12.43 -33.28
C GLU A 359 7.33 11.51 -32.07
N LEU A 360 7.60 10.21 -32.21
CA LEU A 360 7.45 9.23 -31.12
C LEU A 360 8.39 9.51 -29.94
N THR A 361 9.60 10.03 -30.20
CA THR A 361 10.53 10.44 -29.14
C THR A 361 10.03 11.70 -28.41
N ALA A 362 9.46 12.66 -29.13
CA ALA A 362 8.87 13.86 -28.54
C ALA A 362 7.63 13.52 -27.68
N GLU A 363 6.73 12.68 -28.19
CA GLU A 363 5.57 12.19 -27.43
C GLU A 363 6.01 11.40 -26.19
N LEU A 364 7.01 10.51 -26.30
CA LEU A 364 7.56 9.78 -25.15
C LEU A 364 8.10 10.73 -24.08
N ASN A 365 8.83 11.78 -24.48
CA ASN A 365 9.34 12.79 -23.54
C ASN A 365 8.17 13.50 -22.82
N LEU A 366 7.17 13.99 -23.56
CA LEU A 366 5.96 14.63 -22.99
C LEU A 366 5.23 13.70 -22.00
N GLN A 367 5.09 12.41 -22.33
CA GLN A 367 4.50 11.42 -21.44
C GLN A 367 5.35 11.19 -20.18
N THR A 368 6.70 11.24 -20.28
CA THR A 368 7.57 11.16 -19.08
C THR A 368 7.51 12.41 -18.21
N GLU A 369 7.40 13.61 -18.79
CA GLU A 369 7.22 14.87 -18.06
C GLU A 369 5.87 14.89 -17.33
N ALA A 370 4.78 14.54 -18.02
CA ALA A 370 3.45 14.42 -17.43
C ALA A 370 3.42 13.39 -16.30
N LYS A 371 4.09 12.23 -16.47
CA LYS A 371 4.25 11.23 -15.41
C LYS A 371 5.00 11.80 -14.20
N GLN A 372 6.10 12.52 -14.41
CA GLN A 372 6.90 13.11 -13.32
C GLN A 372 6.08 14.15 -12.54
N SER A 373 5.25 14.97 -13.21
CA SER A 373 4.33 15.90 -12.54
C SER A 373 3.33 15.16 -11.65
N LEU A 374 2.72 14.08 -12.17
CA LEU A 374 1.78 13.26 -11.40
C LEU A 374 2.44 12.49 -10.25
N GLU A 375 3.70 12.08 -10.39
CA GLU A 375 4.48 11.45 -9.31
C GLU A 375 4.85 12.48 -8.22
N TYR A 376 5.12 13.74 -8.59
CA TYR A 376 5.32 14.84 -7.64
C TYR A 376 4.02 15.20 -6.90
N GLU A 377 2.91 15.45 -7.62
CA GLU A 377 1.60 15.72 -7.03
C GLU A 377 1.16 14.60 -6.07
N ARG A 378 1.37 13.34 -6.46
CA ARG A 378 1.12 12.18 -5.61
C ARG A 378 1.94 12.22 -4.32
N ALA A 379 3.22 12.59 -4.39
CA ALA A 379 4.07 12.70 -3.20
C ALA A 379 3.56 13.80 -2.25
N THR A 380 3.24 14.99 -2.78
CA THR A 380 2.66 16.10 -2.00
C THR A 380 1.31 15.72 -1.36
N LEU A 381 0.44 15.03 -2.09
CA LEU A 381 -0.83 14.51 -1.55
C LEU A 381 -0.62 13.43 -0.48
N GLN A 382 0.42 12.59 -0.61
CA GLN A 382 0.78 11.64 0.42
C GLN A 382 1.27 12.33 1.70
N GLU A 383 2.11 13.37 1.60
CA GLU A 383 2.55 14.17 2.76
C GLU A 383 1.36 14.84 3.47
N GLU A 384 0.44 15.44 2.71
CA GLU A 384 -0.78 16.05 3.26
C GLU A 384 -1.69 15.03 3.96
N VAL A 385 -1.83 13.81 3.42
CA VAL A 385 -2.57 12.72 4.08
C VAL A 385 -1.91 12.30 5.41
N HIS A 386 -0.57 12.22 5.49
CA HIS A 386 0.12 11.96 6.75
C HIS A 386 -0.07 13.10 7.75
N ARG A 387 -0.04 14.37 7.29
CA ARG A 387 -0.29 15.56 8.13
C ARG A 387 -1.72 15.56 8.69
N LEU A 388 -2.71 15.27 7.85
CA LEU A 388 -4.11 15.18 8.25
C LEU A 388 -4.36 14.04 9.24
N HIS A 389 -3.77 12.85 9.02
CA HIS A 389 -3.91 11.74 9.97
C HIS A 389 -3.24 12.03 11.32
N SER A 390 -2.11 12.73 11.33
CA SER A 390 -1.49 13.24 12.57
C SER A 390 -2.44 14.17 13.33
N LEU A 391 -3.06 15.13 12.64
CA LEU A 391 -4.08 16.01 13.25
C LEU A 391 -5.34 15.27 13.72
N GLU A 392 -5.77 14.23 13.00
CA GLU A 392 -6.90 13.37 13.40
C GLU A 392 -6.61 12.64 14.73
N ASN A 393 -5.38 12.13 14.89
CA ASN A 393 -4.95 11.49 16.13
C ASN A 393 -4.87 12.51 17.28
N MET A 394 -4.29 13.70 17.06
CA MET A 394 -4.28 14.80 18.04
C MET A 394 -5.71 15.21 18.48
N LEU A 395 -6.66 15.31 17.54
CA LEU A 395 -8.06 15.61 17.84
C LEU A 395 -8.72 14.50 18.67
N ARG A 396 -8.36 13.23 18.43
CA ARG A 396 -8.85 12.09 19.22
C ARG A 396 -8.34 12.14 20.66
N GLU A 397 -7.06 12.43 20.87
CA GLU A 397 -6.46 12.62 22.20
C GLU A 397 -7.11 13.79 22.96
N VAL A 398 -7.33 14.92 22.28
CA VAL A 398 -8.04 16.07 22.87
C VAL A 398 -9.48 15.71 23.24
N GLU A 399 -10.22 14.99 22.38
CA GLU A 399 -11.59 14.55 22.67
C GLU A 399 -11.65 13.55 23.84
N GLU A 400 -10.71 12.61 23.94
CA GLU A 400 -10.60 11.71 25.10
C GLU A 400 -10.29 12.48 26.39
N SER A 401 -9.39 13.47 26.34
CA SER A 401 -9.10 14.35 27.49
C SER A 401 -10.33 15.15 27.91
N ARG A 402 -11.10 15.69 26.95
CA ARG A 402 -12.35 16.43 27.15
C ARG A 402 -13.41 15.57 27.83
N GLN A 403 -13.58 14.33 27.36
CA GLN A 403 -14.50 13.36 27.97
C GLN A 403 -14.07 12.94 29.38
N ASN A 404 -12.78 12.93 29.69
CA ASN A 404 -12.29 12.65 31.06
C ASN A 404 -12.55 13.83 31.99
N LEU A 405 -12.25 15.06 31.55
CA LEU A 405 -12.59 16.28 32.29
C LEU A 405 -14.11 16.43 32.51
N GLU A 406 -14.96 16.01 31.57
CA GLU A 406 -16.41 15.92 31.80
C GLU A 406 -16.80 14.94 32.92
N LYS A 407 -16.14 13.78 33.01
CA LYS A 407 -16.40 12.78 34.06
C LYS A 407 -15.97 13.32 35.43
N GLU A 408 -14.83 13.99 35.48
CA GLU A 408 -14.32 14.67 36.68
C GLU A 408 -15.25 15.80 37.12
N LEU A 409 -15.69 16.66 36.19
CA LEU A 409 -16.63 17.76 36.47
C LEU A 409 -17.99 17.24 36.96
N ARG A 410 -18.51 16.15 36.39
CA ARG A 410 -19.72 15.48 36.91
C ARG A 410 -19.48 14.91 38.31
N SER A 411 -18.31 14.33 38.57
CA SER A 411 -17.94 13.81 39.88
C SER A 411 -17.89 14.92 40.94
N THR A 412 -17.16 16.02 40.67
CA THR A 412 -17.04 17.16 41.58
C THR A 412 -18.38 17.88 41.79
N GLN A 413 -19.23 17.99 40.75
CA GLN A 413 -20.60 18.50 40.93
C GLN A 413 -21.38 17.61 41.91
N THR A 414 -21.38 16.28 41.75
CA THR A 414 -22.10 15.41 42.72
C THR A 414 -21.46 15.39 44.12
N LEU A 415 -20.25 15.90 44.31
CA LEU A 415 -19.67 16.13 45.64
C LEU A 415 -20.14 17.47 46.20
N LEU A 416 -20.14 18.53 45.38
CA LEU A 416 -20.67 19.84 45.74
C LEU A 416 -22.17 19.77 46.10
N ASP A 417 -22.96 18.98 45.37
CA ASP A 417 -24.38 18.74 45.67
C ASP A 417 -24.57 18.05 47.04
N LYS A 418 -23.69 17.11 47.40
CA LYS A 418 -23.71 16.42 48.70
C LYS A 418 -23.32 17.35 49.84
N GLU A 419 -22.28 18.17 49.67
CA GLU A 419 -21.89 19.17 50.68
C GLU A 419 -22.97 20.26 50.81
N SER A 420 -23.59 20.68 49.71
CA SER A 420 -24.73 21.61 49.74
C SER A 420 -25.93 21.02 50.48
N ALA A 421 -26.26 19.74 50.24
CA ALA A 421 -27.31 19.03 50.98
C ALA A 421 -26.99 18.87 52.48
N LYS A 422 -25.72 18.63 52.85
CA LYS A 422 -25.27 18.66 54.24
C LYS A 422 -25.44 20.06 54.84
N CYS A 423 -25.02 21.12 54.15
CA CYS A 423 -25.19 22.50 54.60
C CYS A 423 -26.67 22.86 54.83
N TYR A 424 -27.59 22.48 53.92
CA TYR A 424 -29.03 22.64 54.13
C TYR A 424 -29.56 21.82 55.32
N SER A 425 -29.02 20.61 55.55
CA SER A 425 -29.38 19.79 56.72
C SER A 425 -28.92 20.42 58.03
N VAL A 426 -27.67 20.90 58.10
CA VAL A 426 -27.11 21.62 59.25
C VAL A 426 -27.84 22.95 59.49
N HIS A 427 -28.21 23.67 58.43
CA HIS A 427 -29.02 24.88 58.54
C HIS A 427 -30.39 24.58 59.18
N ARG A 428 -31.12 23.56 58.71
CA ARG A 428 -32.40 23.13 59.32
C ARG A 428 -32.24 22.65 60.76
N GLN A 429 -31.13 22.00 61.10
CA GLN A 429 -30.82 21.64 62.48
C GLN A 429 -30.56 22.89 63.34
N HIS A 430 -29.88 23.90 62.80
CA HIS A 430 -29.66 25.18 63.46
C HIS A 430 -30.96 25.97 63.65
N GLU A 431 -31.82 26.06 62.64
CA GLU A 431 -33.17 26.64 62.74
C GLU A 431 -33.99 25.94 63.84
N ALA A 432 -34.02 24.61 63.84
CA ALA A 432 -34.72 23.82 64.87
C ALA A 432 -34.12 24.00 66.28
N LEU A 433 -32.81 24.21 66.39
CA LEU A 433 -32.14 24.56 67.65
C LEU A 433 -32.46 26.00 68.10
N GLN A 434 -32.52 26.98 67.18
CA GLN A 434 -32.96 28.34 67.49
C GLN A 434 -34.41 28.36 68.00
N VAL A 435 -35.33 27.62 67.34
CA VAL A 435 -36.72 27.50 67.79
C VAL A 435 -36.80 26.88 69.19
N LYS A 436 -36.02 25.83 69.48
CA LYS A 436 -35.91 25.26 70.83
C LYS A 436 -35.33 26.25 71.85
N GLN A 437 -34.29 27.01 71.50
CA GLN A 437 -33.72 28.05 72.37
C GLN A 437 -34.73 29.18 72.63
N ALA A 438 -35.52 29.59 71.64
CA ALA A 438 -36.56 30.60 71.80
C ALA A 438 -37.72 30.10 72.70
N ALA A 439 -38.11 28.83 72.57
CA ALA A 439 -39.09 28.20 73.47
C ALA A 439 -38.56 28.06 74.90
N LEU A 440 -37.29 27.68 75.07
CA LEU A 440 -36.63 27.60 76.38
C LEU A 440 -36.45 28.98 77.03
N ARG A 441 -36.14 30.03 76.25
CA ARG A 441 -36.14 31.41 76.74
C ARG A 441 -37.52 31.80 77.26
N LYS A 442 -38.58 31.64 76.46
CA LYS A 442 -39.96 31.89 76.93
C LYS A 442 -40.36 31.11 78.19
N HIS A 443 -39.85 29.89 78.36
CA HIS A 443 -40.07 29.11 79.58
C HIS A 443 -39.26 29.65 80.78
N LEU A 444 -38.04 30.14 80.56
CA LEU A 444 -37.27 30.86 81.57
C LEU A 444 -37.95 32.21 81.92
N ASP A 445 -38.44 32.96 80.93
CA ASP A 445 -39.17 34.21 81.14
C ASP A 445 -40.43 33.98 82.00
N VAL A 446 -41.17 32.89 81.76
CA VAL A 446 -42.32 32.47 82.60
C VAL A 446 -41.89 32.00 83.99
N LEU A 447 -40.76 31.31 84.14
CA LEU A 447 -40.24 30.92 85.45
C LEU A 447 -39.74 32.14 86.24
N VAL A 448 -39.15 33.14 85.58
CA VAL A 448 -38.74 34.41 86.17
C VAL A 448 -39.98 35.17 86.66
N GLN A 449 -41.01 35.31 85.82
CA GLN A 449 -42.28 35.90 86.23
C GLN A 449 -42.87 35.15 87.43
N GLN A 450 -42.87 33.82 87.44
CA GLN A 450 -43.34 33.03 88.60
C GLN A 450 -42.51 33.28 89.86
N THR A 451 -41.20 33.51 89.75
CA THR A 451 -40.37 33.89 90.92
C THR A 451 -40.56 35.34 91.35
N GLU A 452 -40.88 36.26 90.43
CA GLU A 452 -41.24 37.64 90.73
C GLU A 452 -42.62 37.71 91.41
N ASP A 453 -43.63 37.04 90.86
CA ASP A 453 -44.99 36.90 91.43
C ASP A 453 -44.92 36.29 92.85
N LEU A 454 -44.12 35.24 93.05
CA LEU A 454 -43.89 34.64 94.37
C LEU A 454 -43.09 35.54 95.31
N HIS A 455 -42.20 36.40 94.79
CA HIS A 455 -41.44 37.34 95.61
C HIS A 455 -42.31 38.51 96.06
N SER A 456 -43.16 39.07 95.19
CA SER A 456 -44.14 40.09 95.59
C SER A 456 -45.21 39.53 96.52
N SER A 457 -45.67 38.29 96.31
CA SER A 457 -46.58 37.65 97.27
C SER A 457 -45.89 37.35 98.63
N LEU A 458 -44.57 37.12 98.64
CA LEU A 458 -43.79 37.05 99.88
C LEU A 458 -43.62 38.42 100.52
N GLU A 459 -43.37 39.48 99.74
CA GLU A 459 -43.28 40.88 100.20
C GLU A 459 -44.61 41.32 100.83
N GLU A 460 -45.75 41.04 100.19
CA GLU A 460 -47.09 41.22 100.75
C GLU A 460 -47.28 40.44 102.08
N CYS A 461 -46.80 39.21 102.17
CA CYS A 461 -46.84 38.41 103.41
C CYS A 461 -45.88 38.91 104.50
N GLU A 462 -44.76 39.53 104.13
CA GLU A 462 -43.80 40.12 105.07
C GLU A 462 -44.29 41.49 105.58
N ASP A 463 -44.93 42.29 104.72
CA ASP A 463 -45.68 43.49 105.11
C ASP A 463 -46.85 43.14 106.04
N GLU A 464 -47.71 42.15 105.70
CA GLU A 464 -48.79 41.69 106.59
C GLU A 464 -48.25 41.21 107.95
N LYS A 465 -47.12 40.49 107.94
CA LYS A 465 -46.43 40.00 109.14
C LYS A 465 -45.89 41.14 109.99
N ASP A 466 -45.28 42.16 109.40
CA ASP A 466 -44.73 43.30 110.13
C ASP A 466 -45.85 44.24 110.61
N ASP A 467 -46.95 44.37 109.86
CA ASP A 467 -48.18 45.04 110.29
C ASP A 467 -48.88 44.29 111.45
N LEU A 468 -48.81 42.96 111.47
CA LEU A 468 -49.18 42.13 112.63
C LEU A 468 -48.20 42.26 113.80
N ALA A 469 -46.90 42.44 113.56
CA ALA A 469 -45.90 42.69 114.60
C ALA A 469 -46.06 44.09 115.22
N ASN A 470 -46.45 45.08 114.43
CA ASN A 470 -46.84 46.42 114.90
C ASN A 470 -48.09 46.35 115.78
N LYS A 471 -49.13 45.62 115.36
CA LYS A 471 -50.33 45.36 116.19
C LYS A 471 -49.98 44.59 117.47
N LEU A 472 -49.08 43.60 117.41
CA LEU A 472 -48.64 42.84 118.58
C LEU A 472 -47.83 43.71 119.55
N THR A 473 -46.96 44.59 119.06
CA THR A 473 -46.20 45.52 119.92
C THR A 473 -47.07 46.62 120.51
N GLN A 474 -48.10 47.09 119.80
CA GLN A 474 -49.15 47.93 120.40
C GLN A 474 -49.89 47.18 121.53
N ILE A 475 -50.33 45.95 121.29
CA ILE A 475 -51.00 45.13 122.32
C ILE A 475 -50.08 44.87 123.51
N ILE A 476 -48.76 44.70 123.31
CA ILE A 476 -47.78 44.58 124.39
C ILE A 476 -47.67 45.88 125.18
N GLN A 477 -47.62 47.05 124.52
CA GLN A 477 -47.61 48.36 125.20
C GLN A 477 -48.90 48.60 126.01
N GLU A 478 -50.07 48.28 125.45
CA GLU A 478 -51.35 48.36 126.15
C GLU A 478 -51.39 47.40 127.35
N LYS A 479 -50.91 46.17 127.17
CA LYS A 479 -50.79 45.17 128.24
C LYS A 479 -49.79 45.60 129.32
N ASP A 480 -48.68 46.26 128.97
CA ASP A 480 -47.70 46.75 129.95
C ASP A 480 -48.21 47.99 130.70
N ALA A 481 -48.95 48.89 130.05
CA ALA A 481 -49.65 49.99 130.72
C ALA A 481 -50.74 49.48 131.68
N LEU A 482 -51.49 48.45 131.30
CA LEU A 482 -52.44 47.76 132.19
C LEU A 482 -51.73 47.00 133.32
N GLN A 483 -50.55 46.42 133.06
CA GLN A 483 -49.71 45.79 134.08
C GLN A 483 -49.21 46.82 135.11
N GLU A 484 -48.83 48.03 134.68
CA GLU A 484 -48.42 49.12 135.56
C GLU A 484 -49.59 49.71 136.36
N GLN A 485 -50.78 49.84 135.77
CA GLN A 485 -52.00 50.15 136.53
C GLN A 485 -52.30 49.05 137.57
N LEU A 486 -52.12 47.77 137.22
CA LEU A 486 -52.34 46.65 138.13
C LEU A 486 -51.34 46.64 139.29
N THR A 487 -50.04 46.91 139.06
CA THR A 487 -49.05 46.98 140.15
C THR A 487 -49.27 48.21 141.03
N GLN A 488 -49.71 49.35 140.48
CA GLN A 488 -50.14 50.50 141.28
C GLN A 488 -51.32 50.13 142.19
N GLN A 489 -52.37 49.49 141.65
CA GLN A 489 -53.52 49.02 142.45
C GLN A 489 -53.12 47.97 143.51
N GLN A 490 -52.24 47.03 143.18
CA GLN A 490 -51.71 46.05 144.13
C GLN A 490 -50.90 46.72 145.25
N SER A 491 -50.14 47.79 144.96
CA SER A 491 -49.43 48.56 145.99
C SER A 491 -50.40 49.27 146.95
N HIS A 492 -51.50 49.82 146.43
CA HIS A 492 -52.58 50.45 147.21
C HIS A 492 -53.33 49.44 148.09
N CYS A 493 -53.63 48.25 147.56
CA CYS A 493 -54.21 47.16 148.35
C CYS A 493 -53.25 46.67 149.44
N SER A 494 -51.94 46.70 149.18
CA SER A 494 -50.92 46.27 150.15
C SER A 494 -50.80 47.25 151.33
N SER A 495 -50.79 48.56 151.09
CA SER A 495 -50.78 49.56 152.18
C SER A 495 -52.04 49.50 153.04
N LEU A 496 -53.22 49.41 152.41
CA LEU A 496 -54.50 49.20 153.11
C LEU A 496 -54.53 47.90 153.92
N SER A 497 -53.90 46.83 153.43
CA SER A 497 -53.77 45.57 154.17
C SER A 497 -52.87 45.74 155.41
N THR A 498 -51.75 46.46 155.33
CA THR A 498 -50.89 46.72 156.49
C THR A 498 -51.58 47.60 157.54
N GLU A 499 -52.34 48.62 157.12
CA GLU A 499 -53.10 49.49 158.02
C GLU A 499 -54.22 48.71 158.74
N LYS A 500 -54.99 47.88 158.00
CA LYS A 500 -55.97 46.97 158.57
C LYS A 500 -55.35 46.02 159.60
N GLN A 501 -54.18 45.44 159.30
CA GLN A 501 -53.52 44.50 160.21
C GLN A 501 -53.05 45.20 161.50
N GLN A 502 -52.58 46.45 161.39
CA GLN A 502 -52.19 47.28 162.53
C GLN A 502 -53.37 47.66 163.43
N GLN A 503 -54.53 47.98 162.83
CA GLN A 503 -55.79 48.19 163.58
C GLN A 503 -56.26 46.89 164.25
N GLN A 504 -56.18 45.75 163.58
CA GLN A 504 -56.58 44.46 164.13
C GLN A 504 -55.77 44.09 165.39
N THR A 505 -54.46 44.37 165.42
CA THR A 505 -53.63 44.15 166.62
C THR A 505 -54.01 45.03 167.81
N GLN A 506 -54.51 46.25 167.57
CA GLN A 506 -55.01 47.12 168.65
C GLN A 506 -56.35 46.62 169.21
N ILE A 507 -57.21 46.05 168.37
CA ILE A 507 -58.47 45.41 168.80
C ILE A 507 -58.18 44.22 169.70
N THR A 508 -57.23 43.34 169.35
CA THR A 508 -56.92 42.16 170.17
C THR A 508 -56.37 42.51 171.55
N GLU A 509 -55.53 43.55 171.70
CA GLU A 509 -55.09 44.02 173.03
C GLU A 509 -56.25 44.51 173.91
N LEU A 510 -57.31 45.07 173.31
CA LEU A 510 -58.49 45.52 174.03
C LEU A 510 -59.39 44.34 174.40
N GLU A 511 -59.54 43.35 173.53
CA GLU A 511 -60.32 42.13 173.77
C GLU A 511 -59.72 41.25 174.88
N GLU A 512 -58.39 41.14 174.99
CA GLU A 512 -57.73 40.46 176.10
C GLU A 512 -58.01 41.16 177.44
N ARG A 513 -57.89 42.50 177.48
CA ARG A 513 -58.18 43.30 178.69
C ARG A 513 -59.65 43.18 179.11
N VAL A 514 -60.59 43.14 178.16
CA VAL A 514 -62.02 42.91 178.42
C VAL A 514 -62.28 41.48 178.92
N SER A 515 -61.55 40.49 178.42
CA SER A 515 -61.70 39.09 178.81
C SER A 515 -61.24 38.84 180.25
N HIS A 516 -60.09 39.39 180.63
CA HIS A 516 -59.57 39.30 182.01
C HIS A 516 -60.54 39.89 183.05
N LEU A 517 -61.20 41.01 182.72
CA LEU A 517 -62.21 41.63 183.58
C LEU A 517 -63.50 40.81 183.72
N LYS A 518 -63.85 39.98 182.73
CA LYS A 518 -65.01 39.06 182.82
C LYS A 518 -64.74 37.87 183.73
N GLU A 519 -63.54 37.30 183.67
CA GLU A 519 -63.15 36.12 184.47
C GLU A 519 -63.26 36.40 185.98
N MET A 520 -62.82 37.59 186.41
CA MET A 520 -62.97 38.07 187.80
C MET A 520 -64.45 38.16 188.27
N LEU A 521 -65.39 38.40 187.35
CA LEU A 521 -66.82 38.53 187.67
C LEU A 521 -67.49 37.16 187.82
N GLU A 522 -67.11 36.19 186.98
CA GLU A 522 -67.62 34.82 187.03
C GLU A 522 -67.25 34.13 188.35
N GLU A 523 -66.01 34.33 188.81
CA GLU A 523 -65.50 33.89 190.11
C GLU A 523 -66.34 34.38 191.31
N ALA A 524 -66.90 35.60 191.24
CA ALA A 524 -67.76 36.13 192.30
C ALA A 524 -69.11 35.39 192.34
N SER A 525 -69.76 35.22 191.17
CA SER A 525 -71.05 34.51 191.07
C SER A 525 -70.95 33.05 191.54
N GLN A 526 -69.83 32.37 191.26
CA GLN A 526 -69.63 30.97 191.68
C GLN A 526 -69.42 30.77 193.20
N ARG A 527 -69.07 31.82 193.94
CA ARG A 527 -69.07 31.79 195.42
C ARG A 527 -70.51 31.89 195.96
N GLU A 528 -71.29 32.82 195.41
CA GLU A 528 -72.68 33.07 195.82
C GLU A 528 -73.59 31.85 195.59
N ARG A 529 -73.52 31.22 194.41
CA ARG A 529 -74.31 30.01 194.10
C ARG A 529 -74.04 28.84 195.06
N ARG A 530 -72.81 28.72 195.58
CA ARG A 530 -72.44 27.66 196.53
C ARG A 530 -73.06 27.85 197.92
N LEU A 531 -73.27 29.09 198.35
CA LEU A 531 -73.91 29.42 199.64
C LEU A 531 -75.41 29.11 199.64
N VAL A 532 -76.08 29.17 198.48
CA VAL A 532 -77.51 28.84 198.35
C VAL A 532 -77.76 27.33 198.33
N ALA A 533 -76.86 26.55 197.73
CA ALA A 533 -77.05 25.11 197.56
C ALA A 533 -76.83 24.27 198.83
N PHE A 534 -76.03 24.77 199.79
CA PHE A 534 -75.69 24.07 201.03
C PHE A 534 -75.87 24.97 202.26
N PRO A 535 -77.11 25.12 202.79
CA PRO A 535 -77.39 25.94 203.97
C PRO A 535 -76.57 25.55 205.21
N GLU A 536 -76.12 24.29 205.33
CA GLU A 536 -75.30 23.80 206.44
C GLU A 536 -73.81 24.20 206.34
N LEU A 537 -73.38 24.86 205.25
CA LEU A 537 -72.08 25.56 205.19
C LEU A 537 -72.15 27.01 205.68
N ASN A 538 -73.32 27.49 206.14
CA ASN A 538 -73.45 28.77 206.83
C ASN A 538 -73.05 28.64 208.32
N PRO A 539 -72.03 29.38 208.83
CA PRO A 539 -71.64 29.35 210.24
C PRO A 539 -72.67 29.89 211.24
N GLN A 540 -73.84 30.36 210.79
CA GLN A 540 -74.90 30.91 211.66
C GLN A 540 -76.31 30.38 211.33
N SER A 541 -76.65 29.21 211.89
CA SER A 541 -78.02 28.94 212.33
C SER A 541 -78.06 27.91 213.47
N ALA A 542 -78.87 28.19 214.50
CA ALA A 542 -79.23 27.30 215.59
C ALA A 542 -80.67 27.65 216.04
N PRO A 543 -81.46 26.72 216.60
CA PRO A 543 -82.90 26.89 216.71
C PRO A 543 -83.34 27.60 217.99
N GLN A 544 -84.49 28.26 217.92
CA GLN A 544 -85.40 28.39 219.07
C GLN A 544 -86.85 28.15 218.60
N THR A 545 -87.51 27.17 219.21
CA THR A 545 -88.98 27.08 219.31
C THR A 545 -89.37 27.65 220.67
N THR A 546 -90.40 28.49 220.72
CA THR A 546 -90.73 29.26 221.92
C THR A 546 -91.39 28.41 223.00
N GLY A 547 -92.09 27.34 222.61
CA GLY A 547 -92.83 26.49 223.55
C GLY A 547 -94.19 27.06 223.98
N ASP A 548 -94.49 28.31 223.61
CA ASP A 548 -95.86 28.78 223.47
C ASP A 548 -96.40 28.31 222.12
N VAL A 549 -97.30 27.33 222.17
CA VAL A 549 -97.98 26.75 221.01
C VAL A 549 -98.69 27.82 220.18
N VAL A 550 -99.18 28.92 220.77
CA VAL A 550 -99.89 29.98 220.03
C VAL A 550 -98.91 30.83 219.23
N CYS A 551 -97.83 31.32 219.84
CA CYS A 551 -96.76 32.05 219.12
C CYS A 551 -96.10 31.19 218.03
N ASP A 552 -95.75 29.94 218.35
CA ASP A 552 -95.11 29.03 217.40
C ASP A 552 -96.10 28.67 216.24
N MET A 553 -97.40 28.49 216.52
CA MET A 553 -98.44 28.33 215.49
C MET A 553 -98.63 29.58 214.62
N GLU A 554 -98.53 30.80 215.16
CA GLU A 554 -98.72 32.02 214.36
C GLU A 554 -97.55 32.22 213.36
N GLN A 555 -96.33 31.87 213.76
CA GLN A 555 -95.19 31.80 212.85
C GLN A 555 -95.36 30.67 211.82
N GLN A 556 -95.88 29.51 212.22
CA GLN A 556 -96.20 28.40 211.31
C GLN A 556 -97.33 28.76 210.31
N LEU A 557 -98.31 29.58 210.71
CA LEU A 557 -99.34 30.15 209.83
C LEU A 557 -98.76 31.10 208.78
N LYS A 558 -97.79 31.94 209.15
CA LYS A 558 -97.06 32.80 208.20
C LYS A 558 -96.25 31.95 207.20
N ALA A 559 -95.58 30.89 207.65
CA ALA A 559 -94.88 29.96 206.77
C ALA A 559 -95.83 29.23 205.79
N ASN A 560 -96.97 28.73 206.27
CA ASN A 560 -97.99 28.08 205.44
C ASN A 560 -98.64 29.06 204.43
N SER A 561 -98.83 30.32 204.81
CA SER A 561 -99.36 31.37 203.92
C SER A 561 -98.45 31.65 202.72
N ILE A 562 -97.13 31.59 202.91
CA ILE A 562 -96.15 31.71 201.82
C ILE A 562 -96.18 30.47 200.92
N ARG A 563 -96.28 29.27 201.51
CA ARG A 563 -96.36 27.99 200.77
C ARG A 563 -97.57 27.92 199.83
N ILE A 564 -98.73 28.47 200.25
CA ILE A 564 -99.94 28.55 199.42
C ILE A 564 -99.74 29.46 198.20
N ARG A 565 -99.03 30.58 198.35
CA ARG A 565 -98.77 31.53 197.25
C ARG A 565 -97.93 30.91 196.12
N ILE A 566 -96.96 30.06 196.49
CA ILE A 566 -96.10 29.34 195.52
C ILE A 566 -96.94 28.34 194.71
N LEU A 567 -97.78 27.53 195.38
CA LEU A 567 -98.66 26.54 194.74
C LEU A 567 -99.70 27.15 193.78
N GLN A 568 -100.07 28.42 193.97
CA GLN A 568 -100.93 29.16 193.06
C GLN A 568 -100.18 29.67 191.81
N GLN A 569 -98.92 30.09 191.96
CA GLN A 569 -98.08 30.54 190.85
C GLN A 569 -97.78 29.40 189.86
N GLU A 570 -97.55 28.18 190.36
CA GLU A 570 -97.23 27.00 189.54
C GLU A 570 -98.40 26.55 188.65
N ASN A 571 -99.66 26.71 189.10
CA ASN A 571 -100.85 26.32 188.32
C ASN A 571 -101.04 27.15 187.04
N ILE A 572 -100.69 28.45 187.08
CA ILE A 572 -100.76 29.34 185.90
C ILE A 572 -99.69 28.94 184.88
N THR A 573 -98.49 28.61 185.35
CA THR A 573 -97.38 28.13 184.51
C THR A 573 -97.69 26.77 183.88
N LEU A 574 -98.22 25.81 184.66
CA LEU A 574 -98.59 24.48 184.17
C LEU A 574 -99.72 24.53 183.12
N SER A 575 -100.71 25.42 183.29
CA SER A 575 -101.79 25.61 182.31
C SER A 575 -101.27 26.07 180.93
N ASN A 576 -100.19 26.87 180.93
CA ASN A 576 -99.53 27.36 179.70
C ASN A 576 -98.47 26.39 179.13
N GLY A 577 -98.06 25.37 179.90
CA GLY A 577 -97.20 24.29 179.45
C GLY A 577 -97.97 23.10 178.86
N LEU A 578 -99.09 22.71 179.51
CA LEU A 578 -99.96 21.62 179.07
C LEU A 578 -100.55 21.84 177.66
N THR A 579 -100.82 23.09 177.29
CA THR A 579 -101.29 23.45 175.94
C THR A 579 -100.20 23.26 174.88
N ARG A 580 -98.97 23.72 175.13
CA ARG A 580 -97.86 23.64 174.16
C ARG A 580 -97.29 22.23 174.00
N LEU A 581 -97.38 21.39 175.03
CA LEU A 581 -97.07 19.96 174.88
C LEU A 581 -98.21 19.17 174.26
N LYS A 582 -99.47 19.61 174.36
CA LYS A 582 -100.61 19.03 173.62
C LYS A 582 -100.51 19.20 172.11
N ASP A 583 -100.06 20.35 171.63
CA ASP A 583 -99.76 20.52 170.19
C ASP A 583 -98.56 19.64 169.74
N ARG A 584 -97.77 19.10 170.68
CA ARG A 584 -96.73 18.08 170.45
C ARG A 584 -97.20 16.64 170.76
N GLU A 585 -98.46 16.47 171.18
CA GLU A 585 -99.09 15.19 171.57
C GLU A 585 -99.92 14.58 170.41
N GLU A 586 -100.24 15.36 169.36
CA GLU A 586 -101.04 14.89 168.20
C GLU A 586 -100.41 15.02 166.79
N LYS A 587 -99.15 15.49 166.63
CA LYS A 587 -98.43 15.48 165.34
C LYS A 587 -96.94 15.07 165.42
N GLN A 588 -96.56 13.85 165.04
CA GLN A 588 -96.92 12.61 165.75
C GLN A 588 -95.83 11.52 165.51
N ARG A 589 -95.36 10.86 166.58
CA ARG A 589 -94.57 9.60 166.57
C ARG A 589 -93.22 9.48 165.81
N SER A 590 -92.66 10.51 165.17
CA SER A 590 -91.30 10.42 164.57
C SER A 590 -90.47 11.71 164.62
N SER A 591 -89.16 11.53 164.86
CA SER A 591 -88.11 12.43 165.36
C SER A 591 -87.89 13.84 164.75
N ASP A 592 -87.36 14.70 165.65
CA ASP A 592 -86.53 15.91 165.49
C ASP A 592 -87.00 17.19 164.77
N SER A 593 -86.68 18.32 165.41
CA SER A 593 -87.10 19.70 165.10
C SER A 593 -86.21 20.71 165.85
N GLY A 594 -85.86 21.86 165.26
CA GLY A 594 -85.02 22.90 165.91
C GLY A 594 -85.63 24.32 165.94
N ILE A 595 -84.78 25.34 166.18
CA ILE A 595 -85.01 26.81 166.04
C ILE A 595 -85.83 27.48 167.18
N VAL A 596 -85.53 28.76 167.53
CA VAL A 596 -86.48 29.87 167.92
C VAL A 596 -85.80 31.22 168.33
N GLU A 597 -86.06 32.28 167.52
CA GLU A 597 -86.44 33.71 167.77
C GLU A 597 -85.69 34.81 168.62
N ILE A 598 -86.12 36.08 168.35
CA ILE A 598 -86.10 37.38 169.11
C ILE A 598 -84.92 38.37 168.85
N ASP A 599 -85.05 39.72 168.70
CA ASP A 599 -86.06 40.72 168.20
C ASP A 599 -85.44 42.17 168.14
N ARG A 600 -86.04 43.12 167.37
CA ARG A 600 -85.98 44.64 167.41
C ARG A 600 -84.91 45.50 166.66
N SER A 601 -85.39 46.20 165.60
CA SER A 601 -85.47 47.68 165.33
C SER A 601 -84.29 48.66 165.68
N ARG A 602 -84.01 49.79 164.97
CA ARG A 602 -84.76 50.63 164.00
C ARG A 602 -83.85 51.69 163.26
N GLU A 603 -84.18 52.09 162.01
CA GLU A 603 -83.82 53.37 161.28
C GLU A 603 -82.32 53.71 160.98
N ALA A 604 -81.90 54.44 159.90
CA ALA A 604 -82.56 55.13 158.77
C ALA A 604 -81.68 55.30 157.47
N GLU A 605 -82.33 55.54 156.30
CA GLU A 605 -82.05 56.39 155.09
C GLU A 605 -80.61 56.73 154.56
N ALA A 606 -80.32 56.95 153.24
CA ALA A 606 -81.04 56.79 151.94
C ALA A 606 -80.10 56.93 150.67
N MET A 607 -80.62 56.67 149.45
CA MET A 607 -80.01 56.75 148.06
C MET A 607 -79.11 55.56 147.60
N GLY A 608 -78.77 55.33 146.30
CA GLY A 608 -78.92 56.09 145.03
C GLY A 608 -78.94 55.20 143.72
N PRO A 609 -78.79 55.74 142.46
CA PRO A 609 -79.51 55.15 141.29
C PRO A 609 -78.82 54.92 139.89
N LEU A 610 -79.42 54.01 139.07
CA LEU A 610 -79.50 53.88 137.56
C LEU A 610 -78.19 53.55 136.75
N ASP A 611 -78.13 53.13 135.45
CA ASP A 611 -79.06 52.75 134.32
C ASP A 611 -78.28 51.78 133.31
N ASN A 612 -78.82 50.80 132.55
CA ASN A 612 -79.53 50.74 131.21
C ASN A 612 -78.75 51.15 129.91
N PRO A 613 -79.14 50.75 128.65
CA PRO A 613 -79.69 49.45 128.15
C PRO A 613 -79.34 49.03 126.65
N SER A 614 -79.86 47.87 126.18
CA SER A 614 -80.43 47.58 124.80
C SER A 614 -79.60 47.06 123.58
N THR A 615 -80.26 46.86 122.41
CA THR A 615 -80.04 45.89 121.26
C THR A 615 -80.67 46.43 119.92
N PRO A 616 -80.84 45.75 118.72
CA PRO A 616 -80.66 44.33 118.26
C PRO A 616 -80.23 44.05 116.75
N SER A 617 -80.27 42.75 116.33
CA SER A 617 -80.56 42.09 115.00
C SER A 617 -80.28 42.69 113.58
N THR A 618 -79.93 41.82 112.59
CA THR A 618 -80.66 41.49 111.30
C THR A 618 -79.74 40.84 110.21
N ILE A 619 -80.30 40.34 109.07
CA ILE A 619 -79.73 39.36 108.09
C ILE A 619 -80.12 39.76 106.63
N PRO A 620 -79.23 39.73 105.59
CA PRO A 620 -79.30 38.71 104.51
C PRO A 620 -78.00 38.39 103.70
N SER A 621 -78.15 37.50 102.68
CA SER A 621 -77.23 37.02 101.60
C SER A 621 -77.39 37.82 100.27
N PRO A 622 -76.80 37.50 99.07
CA PRO A 622 -76.01 36.33 98.56
C PRO A 622 -74.63 36.73 97.92
N THR A 623 -73.93 36.13 96.92
CA THR A 623 -74.23 35.20 95.78
C THR A 623 -72.97 34.48 95.23
N SER A 624 -73.11 33.65 94.17
CA SER A 624 -72.14 32.72 93.54
C SER A 624 -71.67 33.19 92.13
N PRO A 625 -71.01 32.37 91.24
CA PRO A 625 -70.29 31.08 91.37
C PRO A 625 -68.93 30.96 90.59
N SER A 626 -68.39 29.73 90.58
CA SER A 626 -67.62 29.05 89.49
C SER A 626 -66.09 28.89 89.65
N SER A 627 -65.46 28.05 88.80
CA SER A 627 -65.18 26.63 89.11
C SER A 627 -64.59 25.82 87.92
N ILE A 628 -64.01 24.64 88.22
CA ILE A 628 -63.70 23.49 87.34
C ILE A 628 -62.37 23.53 86.54
N LEU A 629 -61.57 22.48 86.76
CA LEU A 629 -60.42 22.00 85.98
C LEU A 629 -60.73 20.59 85.45
N HIS A 630 -60.27 20.21 84.24
CA HIS A 630 -59.82 18.83 83.99
C HIS A 630 -58.94 18.63 82.74
N HIS A 631 -58.12 17.56 82.77
CA HIS A 631 -57.22 17.10 81.69
C HIS A 631 -57.93 16.32 80.56
N GLN A 632 -57.29 16.25 79.38
CA GLN A 632 -56.73 15.04 78.69
C GLN A 632 -56.34 15.38 77.23
N THR A 633 -55.64 14.58 76.40
CA THR A 633 -54.45 13.67 76.52
C THR A 633 -54.02 13.31 75.07
N LEU A 634 -52.76 12.85 74.86
CA LEU A 634 -52.15 12.55 73.55
C LEU A 634 -52.76 11.35 72.78
N CYS A 635 -52.56 11.35 71.45
CA CYS A 635 -52.51 10.13 70.62
C CYS A 635 -51.53 10.28 69.44
N LEU A 636 -50.97 9.16 68.97
CA LEU A 636 -50.02 9.04 67.85
C LEU A 636 -50.62 8.18 66.74
N SER A 637 -50.11 8.29 65.51
CA SER A 637 -50.40 7.35 64.42
C SER A 637 -49.17 7.10 63.53
N LEU A 638 -49.13 5.94 62.89
CA LEU A 638 -47.97 5.45 62.13
C LEU A 638 -48.46 4.55 60.97
N HIS A 639 -47.92 4.75 59.76
CA HIS A 639 -48.12 3.93 58.56
C HIS A 639 -46.74 3.68 57.93
N GLN A 640 -46.35 2.49 57.45
CA GLN A 640 -47.03 1.46 56.62
C GLN A 640 -46.80 1.68 55.10
N ASP A 641 -45.53 1.56 54.68
CA ASP A 641 -45.12 1.29 53.30
C ASP A 641 -43.76 0.54 53.31
N VAL A 642 -43.79 -0.78 53.03
CA VAL A 642 -42.59 -1.63 52.96
C VAL A 642 -42.72 -2.71 51.87
N GLU A 643 -43.91 -3.27 51.66
CA GLU A 643 -44.12 -4.40 50.74
C GLU A 643 -43.98 -4.01 49.26
N GLU A 644 -44.43 -2.81 48.86
CA GLU A 644 -44.41 -2.36 47.45
C GLU A 644 -42.97 -2.16 46.91
N ARG A 645 -42.03 -1.80 47.78
CA ARG A 645 -40.59 -1.74 47.43
C ARG A 645 -39.98 -3.10 47.12
N TYR A 646 -40.46 -4.19 47.72
CA TYR A 646 -39.83 -5.50 47.58
C TYR A 646 -40.17 -6.20 46.24
N MET A 647 -41.35 -5.93 45.69
CA MET A 647 -41.74 -6.44 44.36
C MET A 647 -40.89 -5.85 43.23
N ASN A 648 -40.71 -4.53 43.23
CA ASN A 648 -40.05 -3.78 42.15
C ASN A 648 -38.59 -4.24 41.91
N ILE A 649 -37.86 -4.59 42.97
CA ILE A 649 -36.46 -5.05 42.87
C ILE A 649 -36.34 -6.40 42.14
N ARG A 650 -37.30 -7.32 42.33
CA ARG A 650 -37.27 -8.65 41.67
C ARG A 650 -37.49 -8.58 40.15
N GLN A 651 -38.22 -7.57 39.65
CA GLN A 651 -38.55 -7.47 38.23
C GLN A 651 -37.37 -6.90 37.42
N ALA A 652 -36.64 -5.92 37.96
CA ALA A 652 -35.47 -5.30 37.32
C ALA A 652 -34.27 -6.25 37.12
N ALA A 653 -34.20 -7.34 37.89
CA ALA A 653 -33.12 -8.32 37.80
C ALA A 653 -33.20 -9.23 36.56
N ARG A 654 -34.41 -9.56 36.09
CA ARG A 654 -34.61 -10.54 35.00
C ARG A 654 -34.27 -10.01 33.60
N ILE A 655 -34.26 -8.69 33.42
CA ILE A 655 -34.14 -8.05 32.09
C ILE A 655 -32.70 -8.06 31.57
N ARG A 656 -31.68 -8.17 32.44
CA ARG A 656 -30.26 -8.06 32.03
C ARG A 656 -29.62 -9.38 31.57
N SER A 657 -30.37 -10.49 31.57
CA SER A 657 -29.84 -11.83 31.27
C SER A 657 -29.94 -12.24 29.79
N ALA A 658 -30.66 -11.49 28.94
CA ALA A 658 -30.94 -11.84 27.55
C ALA A 658 -30.48 -10.73 26.58
N GLY A 659 -29.24 -10.84 26.07
CA GLY A 659 -28.65 -9.77 25.25
C GLY A 659 -27.33 -10.15 24.54
N THR A 660 -27.19 -11.39 24.08
CA THR A 660 -25.93 -11.91 23.52
C THR A 660 -25.64 -11.53 22.06
N ARG A 661 -24.39 -11.13 21.81
CA ARG A 661 -23.58 -11.39 20.59
C ARG A 661 -24.08 -10.87 19.22
N ARG A 662 -23.37 -9.88 18.66
CA ARG A 662 -22.98 -9.73 17.23
C ARG A 662 -22.01 -8.54 17.09
N ARG A 663 -21.05 -8.48 16.16
CA ARG A 663 -20.14 -9.50 15.57
C ARG A 663 -18.99 -8.69 14.94
N ARG A 664 -17.71 -9.07 15.11
CA ARG A 664 -16.62 -8.50 14.30
C ARG A 664 -16.76 -8.94 12.84
N LYS A 665 -16.71 -7.99 11.91
CA LYS A 665 -15.87 -8.04 10.72
C LYS A 665 -15.52 -6.62 10.30
#